data_AF-A0A552KY96-F1
#
_entry.id   AF-A0A552KY96-F1
#
_cell.length_a   1.000
_cell.length_b   1.000
_cell.length_c   1.000
_cell.angle_alpha   90.00
_cell.angle_beta   90.00
_cell.angle_gamma   90.00
#
_symmetry.space_group_name_H-M   'P 1'
#
loop_
_entity.id
_entity.type
_entity.pdbx_description
1 polymer ?
#
loop_
_entity_poly.entity_id
_entity_poly.type
_entity_poly.pdbx_seq_one_letter_code
_entity_poly.pdbx_strand_id
1 'polypeptide(L)'
;MKVEIIAIENGSTYLKKIQELGRKNSKTLGFMPEGGFIDHADKGHILAAISLDQKCVGYLMYRIKQKTNKAHIIHLCTDENFRRKGVARQLVEHLIDKTQKQQLYGIVFDCRMDYNLSSMWSSFGFIAKSEKPGKSAEGHLLTTWDLEHTIPPLIKELIEEKNKSKIQVVIDANIFFDFMTDPYYDSECQESNYLLSDWLQEEIEIFLTEEINNEINRKKDDNCRRKAQEYASKFCKVSCSHSEFDPVHLELLKICSTPQTDQDKSDLRQLARAIASESEIFVTRDTKLLELESILYDKFSIQILCPTDLIIKLDNLLRTSEYQPVRLAGTTIEKRLIKEGEQKQLLEQFLMSGQREKKNEFKNYLQGFLASPNEFNCFVVLDHANNKQLSSNYNYIALFVYDWSEKNQLTIPLLRVNNNIGKMRKAIILHLLSIFILEASNKERLSTRITDQYLDKDIIQSIQDTLFVQDGEEWIKHHLVFSGTTLQLTKKLNGLNSESIFNTNILSKPIEILQDSSINDRNTATYIERLFHPCKIVDAEIPSFIIPIQAKWAVDLFDSELANQTIFGARKDLAFNCEAVYYRSVRNSGGLSAPSRVLWYISDDPKYIGTQSLRACSKIDEIIIGTPKELYRQFRRLGVYDFEQILKIAKNNTDNTIMAIRFSYTELLKSPIPLQSIQQILNNKVTFPSPYKISRSEFETLYNKGMQILN
;
A
#
# COMPACT_ATOMS: atom_id res chain seq x y z
N MET A 1 -28.18 -17.31 36.64
CA MET A 1 -29.18 -18.07 37.43
C MET A 1 -30.08 -18.81 36.46
N LYS A 2 -30.35 -20.10 36.67
CA LYS A 2 -31.32 -20.83 35.85
C LYS A 2 -32.73 -20.55 36.37
N VAL A 3 -33.64 -20.21 35.47
CA VAL A 3 -35.07 -20.06 35.73
C VAL A 3 -35.84 -20.90 34.72
N GLU A 4 -37.01 -21.38 35.12
CA GLU A 4 -37.96 -22.00 34.21
C GLU A 4 -38.86 -20.90 33.62
N ILE A 5 -39.01 -20.88 32.30
CA ILE A 5 -39.89 -19.91 31.63
C ILE A 5 -41.19 -20.62 31.25
N ILE A 6 -42.31 -20.13 31.79
CA ILE A 6 -43.65 -20.67 31.51
C ILE A 6 -44.58 -19.60 30.94
N ALA A 7 -45.46 -20.00 30.02
CA ALA A 7 -46.56 -19.15 29.58
C ALA A 7 -47.65 -19.11 30.65
N ILE A 8 -48.21 -17.93 30.92
CA ILE A 8 -49.18 -17.71 31.99
C ILE A 8 -50.57 -17.58 31.39
N GLU A 9 -51.45 -18.45 31.85
CA GLU A 9 -52.89 -18.42 31.60
C GLU A 9 -53.63 -17.73 32.76
N ASN A 10 -54.87 -17.32 32.52
CA ASN A 10 -55.69 -16.58 33.49
C ASN A 10 -55.90 -17.33 34.83
N GLY A 11 -56.01 -18.66 34.78
CA GLY A 11 -56.12 -19.51 35.98
C GLY A 11 -54.82 -19.70 36.77
N SER A 12 -53.69 -19.14 36.34
CA SER A 12 -52.39 -19.37 36.98
C SER A 12 -52.28 -18.70 38.34
N THR A 13 -51.75 -19.43 39.32
CA THR A 13 -51.42 -18.89 40.66
C THR A 13 -50.37 -17.78 40.60
N TYR A 14 -49.55 -17.72 39.54
CA TYR A 14 -48.52 -16.70 39.36
C TYR A 14 -49.05 -15.36 38.82
N LEU A 15 -50.25 -15.32 38.23
CA LEU A 15 -50.78 -14.10 37.61
C LEU A 15 -50.93 -12.94 38.61
N LYS A 16 -51.43 -13.22 39.82
CA LYS A 16 -51.49 -12.24 40.90
C LYS A 16 -50.12 -11.68 41.25
N LYS A 17 -49.09 -12.53 41.27
CA LYS A 17 -47.73 -12.11 41.60
C LYS A 17 -47.12 -11.23 40.50
N ILE A 18 -47.44 -11.51 39.24
CA ILE A 18 -47.05 -10.69 38.08
C ILE A 18 -47.71 -9.31 38.15
N GLN A 19 -49.00 -9.26 38.50
CA GLN A 19 -49.72 -7.99 38.69
C GLN A 19 -49.10 -7.15 39.82
N GLU A 20 -48.75 -7.77 40.96
CA GLU A 20 -48.03 -7.10 42.06
C GLU A 20 -46.67 -6.55 41.60
N LEU A 21 -45.89 -7.37 40.88
CA LEU A 21 -44.57 -6.99 40.40
C LEU A 21 -44.65 -5.85 39.36
N GLY A 22 -45.65 -5.90 38.47
CA GLY A 22 -45.94 -4.84 37.52
C GLY A 22 -46.37 -3.54 38.19
N ARG A 23 -47.25 -3.61 39.20
CA ARG A 23 -47.69 -2.44 40.00
C ARG A 23 -46.52 -1.77 40.71
N LYS A 24 -45.65 -2.56 41.35
CA LYS A 24 -44.44 -2.06 42.05
C LYS A 24 -43.53 -1.26 41.10
N ASN A 25 -43.48 -1.64 39.81
CA ASN A 25 -42.62 -1.01 38.80
C ASN A 25 -43.40 -0.15 37.79
N SER A 26 -44.64 0.25 38.11
CA SER A 26 -45.52 1.01 37.19
C SER A 26 -44.96 2.38 36.77
N LYS A 27 -44.10 2.99 37.60
CA LYS A 27 -43.40 4.24 37.27
C LYS A 27 -42.48 4.11 36.04
N THR A 28 -41.92 2.93 35.79
CA THR A 28 -41.03 2.69 34.65
C THR A 28 -41.71 1.93 33.51
N LEU A 29 -42.60 1.00 33.82
CA LEU A 29 -43.31 0.18 32.82
C LEU A 29 -44.50 0.89 32.18
N GLY A 30 -45.01 1.94 32.82
CA GLY A 30 -46.29 2.54 32.49
C GLY A 30 -47.46 1.85 33.21
N PHE A 31 -48.60 2.53 33.24
CA PHE A 31 -49.79 1.99 33.88
C PHE A 31 -50.45 0.91 33.01
N MET A 32 -50.71 -0.25 33.62
CA MET A 32 -51.46 -1.36 33.02
C MET A 32 -52.61 -1.76 33.95
N PRO A 33 -53.88 -1.69 33.49
CA PRO A 33 -55.02 -2.10 34.30
C PRO A 33 -55.03 -3.63 34.53
N GLU A 34 -55.70 -4.09 35.60
CA GLU A 34 -55.81 -5.53 35.90
C GLU A 34 -56.44 -6.32 34.74
N GLY A 35 -57.49 -5.78 34.12
CA GLY A 35 -58.11 -6.37 32.93
C GLY A 35 -57.11 -6.55 31.77
N GLY A 36 -56.12 -5.65 31.64
CA GLY A 36 -55.07 -5.81 30.64
C GLY A 36 -54.18 -7.03 30.92
N PHE A 37 -53.79 -7.27 32.17
CA PHE A 37 -53.04 -8.49 32.52
C PHE A 37 -53.85 -9.76 32.23
N ILE A 38 -55.15 -9.75 32.50
CA ILE A 38 -56.06 -10.88 32.24
C ILE A 38 -56.17 -11.14 30.73
N ASP A 39 -56.46 -10.10 29.93
CA ASP A 39 -56.58 -10.21 28.47
C ASP A 39 -55.30 -10.76 27.81
N HIS A 40 -54.14 -10.39 28.34
CA HIS A 40 -52.85 -10.89 27.86
C HIS A 40 -52.57 -12.33 28.32
N ALA A 41 -53.00 -12.70 29.53
CA ALA A 41 -52.90 -14.07 30.02
C ALA A 41 -53.82 -15.03 29.24
N ASP A 42 -55.05 -14.62 28.94
CA ASP A 42 -56.01 -15.40 28.12
C ASP A 42 -55.45 -15.72 26.72
N LYS A 43 -54.60 -14.84 26.19
CA LYS A 43 -53.93 -15.01 24.89
C LYS A 43 -52.57 -15.71 24.99
N GLY A 44 -52.15 -16.14 26.19
CA GLY A 44 -50.83 -16.73 26.42
C GLY A 44 -49.67 -15.79 26.08
N HIS A 45 -49.90 -14.48 26.20
CA HIS A 45 -48.94 -13.42 25.87
C HIS A 45 -48.17 -12.89 27.09
N ILE A 46 -48.19 -13.62 28.20
CA ILE A 46 -47.38 -13.37 29.39
C ILE A 46 -46.46 -14.58 29.60
N LEU A 47 -45.16 -14.32 29.69
CA LEU A 47 -44.14 -15.29 30.06
C LEU A 47 -43.64 -14.96 31.46
N ALA A 48 -43.61 -15.93 32.37
CA ALA A 48 -43.07 -15.77 33.71
C ALA A 48 -41.76 -16.54 33.87
N ALA A 49 -40.82 -15.93 34.58
CA ALA A 49 -39.59 -16.58 35.02
C ALA A 49 -39.76 -17.09 36.44
N ILE A 50 -39.71 -18.41 36.61
CA ILE A 50 -39.89 -19.11 37.88
C ILE A 50 -38.53 -19.59 38.38
N SER A 51 -38.17 -19.24 39.61
CA SER A 51 -36.95 -19.73 40.25
C SER A 51 -37.11 -21.20 40.68
N LEU A 52 -35.98 -21.86 41.00
CA LEU A 52 -35.98 -23.22 41.56
C LEU A 52 -36.87 -23.33 42.83
N ASP A 53 -36.95 -22.25 43.61
CA ASP A 53 -37.82 -22.16 44.80
C ASP A 53 -39.30 -21.88 44.46
N GLN A 54 -39.71 -22.07 43.21
CA GLN A 54 -41.07 -21.87 42.71
C GLN A 54 -41.59 -20.42 42.88
N LYS A 55 -40.69 -19.43 42.88
CA LYS A 55 -41.06 -18.00 42.97
C LYS A 55 -41.02 -17.34 41.60
N CYS A 56 -42.02 -16.53 41.28
CA CYS A 56 -41.99 -15.66 40.11
C CYS A 56 -41.00 -14.51 40.34
N VAL A 57 -39.87 -14.53 39.62
CA VAL A 57 -38.76 -13.58 39.76
C VAL A 57 -38.67 -12.58 38.59
N GLY A 58 -39.53 -12.72 37.58
CA GLY A 58 -39.66 -11.78 36.48
C GLY A 58 -40.77 -12.18 35.51
N TYR A 59 -41.17 -11.27 34.63
CA TYR A 59 -42.13 -11.55 33.57
C TYR A 59 -41.87 -10.71 32.31
N LEU A 60 -42.34 -11.22 31.17
CA LEU A 60 -42.39 -10.53 29.88
C LEU A 60 -43.84 -10.56 29.38
N MET A 61 -44.38 -9.41 29.03
CA MET A 61 -45.70 -9.28 28.39
C MET A 61 -45.54 -8.73 26.98
N TYR A 62 -46.20 -9.34 26.01
CA TYR A 62 -46.15 -8.92 24.62
C TYR A 62 -47.53 -8.94 23.95
N ARG A 63 -47.62 -8.53 22.68
CA ARG A 63 -48.77 -8.76 21.81
C ARG A 63 -48.31 -9.05 20.40
N ILE A 64 -49.15 -9.67 19.58
CA ILE A 64 -48.87 -9.85 18.16
C ILE A 64 -49.65 -8.79 17.39
N LYS A 65 -48.95 -7.99 16.56
CA LYS A 65 -49.62 -7.10 15.60
C LYS A 65 -49.70 -7.81 14.25
N GLN A 66 -50.91 -8.21 13.86
CA GLN A 66 -51.13 -8.95 12.61
C GLN A 66 -50.68 -8.17 11.37
N LYS A 67 -50.94 -6.85 11.30
CA LYS A 67 -50.57 -6.02 10.13
C LYS A 67 -49.07 -6.08 9.81
N THR A 68 -48.21 -6.10 10.83
CA THR A 68 -46.75 -6.18 10.66
C THR A 68 -46.21 -7.59 10.84
N ASN A 69 -47.06 -8.54 11.23
CA ASN A 69 -46.69 -9.89 11.66
C ASN A 69 -45.49 -9.93 12.63
N LYS A 70 -45.43 -8.97 13.58
CA LYS A 70 -44.36 -8.85 14.59
C LYS A 70 -44.92 -8.91 16.00
N ALA A 71 -44.15 -9.49 16.92
CA ALA A 71 -44.43 -9.41 18.35
C ALA A 71 -43.98 -8.04 18.89
N HIS A 72 -44.82 -7.42 19.71
CA HIS A 72 -44.51 -6.17 20.38
C HIS A 72 -44.36 -6.37 21.89
N ILE A 73 -43.16 -6.19 22.43
CA ILE A 73 -42.96 -6.24 23.89
C ILE A 73 -43.62 -4.99 24.51
N ILE A 74 -44.44 -5.23 25.52
CA ILE A 74 -45.15 -4.19 26.27
C ILE A 74 -44.43 -3.98 27.60
N HIS A 75 -44.24 -5.05 28.37
CA HIS A 75 -43.49 -5.02 29.62
C HIS A 75 -42.38 -6.07 29.62
N LEU A 76 -41.23 -5.71 30.15
CA LEU A 76 -40.21 -6.64 30.61
C LEU A 76 -39.82 -6.22 32.03
N CYS A 77 -40.07 -7.09 33.01
CA CYS A 77 -39.80 -6.78 34.40
C CYS A 77 -39.04 -7.93 35.07
N THR A 78 -37.99 -7.60 35.81
CA THR A 78 -37.29 -8.54 36.70
C THR A 78 -37.31 -7.96 38.10
N ASP A 79 -37.62 -8.81 39.08
CA ASP A 79 -37.56 -8.46 40.50
C ASP A 79 -36.18 -7.92 40.86
N GLU A 80 -36.14 -6.88 41.69
CA GLU A 80 -34.92 -6.14 42.03
C GLU A 80 -33.79 -7.04 42.53
N ASN A 81 -34.12 -8.08 43.30
CA ASN A 81 -33.16 -9.02 43.88
C ASN A 81 -32.55 -9.99 42.84
N PHE A 82 -33.15 -10.04 41.64
CA PHE A 82 -32.81 -10.96 40.57
C PHE A 82 -32.32 -10.26 39.29
N ARG A 83 -32.23 -8.93 39.31
CA ARG A 83 -31.60 -8.15 38.23
C ARG A 83 -30.13 -8.52 38.08
N ARG A 84 -29.61 -8.40 36.85
CA ARG A 84 -28.22 -8.76 36.47
C ARG A 84 -27.83 -10.23 36.70
N LYS A 85 -28.79 -11.13 37.00
CA LYS A 85 -28.56 -12.58 37.13
C LYS A 85 -28.92 -13.39 35.87
N GLY A 86 -29.21 -12.71 34.75
CA GLY A 86 -29.56 -13.31 33.47
C GLY A 86 -31.04 -13.67 33.27
N VAL A 87 -31.94 -13.24 34.15
CA VAL A 87 -33.39 -13.55 34.06
C VAL A 87 -34.05 -12.88 32.85
N ALA A 88 -33.78 -11.58 32.64
CA ALA A 88 -34.30 -10.83 31.49
C ALA A 88 -33.87 -11.45 30.16
N ARG A 89 -32.61 -11.89 30.06
CA ARG A 89 -32.06 -12.58 28.88
C ARG A 89 -32.83 -13.86 28.57
N GLN A 90 -33.02 -14.73 29.57
CA GLN A 90 -33.78 -15.98 29.39
C GLN A 90 -35.25 -15.74 28.97
N LEU A 91 -35.90 -14.70 29.49
CA LEU A 91 -37.27 -14.32 29.06
C LEU A 91 -37.32 -13.90 27.59
N VAL A 92 -36.34 -13.11 27.16
CA VAL A 92 -36.26 -12.61 25.78
C VAL A 92 -35.86 -13.72 24.81
N GLU A 93 -34.89 -14.56 25.16
CA GLU A 93 -34.48 -15.74 24.38
C GLU A 93 -35.66 -16.71 24.19
N HIS A 94 -36.46 -16.93 25.24
CA HIS A 94 -37.67 -17.75 25.12
C HIS A 94 -38.72 -17.11 24.20
N LEU A 95 -38.86 -15.77 24.22
CA LEU A 95 -39.74 -15.07 23.29
C LEU A 95 -39.24 -15.19 21.85
N ILE A 96 -37.93 -15.07 21.62
CA ILE A 96 -37.30 -15.24 20.31
C ILE A 96 -37.63 -16.64 19.76
N ASP A 97 -37.34 -17.70 20.51
CA ASP A 97 -37.65 -19.08 20.10
C ASP A 97 -39.16 -19.29 19.82
N LYS A 98 -40.03 -18.79 20.72
CA LYS A 98 -41.48 -18.88 20.55
C LYS A 98 -41.96 -18.17 19.27
N THR A 99 -41.45 -16.97 19.01
CA THR A 99 -41.89 -16.15 17.86
C THR A 99 -41.31 -16.63 16.53
N GLN A 100 -40.13 -17.23 16.53
CA GLN A 100 -39.56 -17.94 15.38
C GLN A 100 -40.40 -19.18 15.02
N LYS A 101 -40.75 -20.01 16.01
CA LYS A 101 -41.64 -21.18 15.81
C LYS A 101 -43.01 -20.79 15.28
N GLN A 102 -43.49 -19.59 15.63
CA GLN A 102 -44.74 -19.01 15.12
C GLN A 102 -44.60 -18.34 13.75
N GLN A 103 -43.40 -18.34 13.14
CA GLN A 103 -43.12 -17.71 11.84
C GLN A 103 -43.49 -16.20 11.81
N LEU A 104 -43.30 -15.51 12.94
CA LEU A 104 -43.41 -14.05 12.98
C LEU A 104 -42.16 -13.43 12.34
N TYR A 105 -42.29 -12.24 11.76
CA TYR A 105 -41.17 -11.54 11.12
C TYR A 105 -40.15 -10.97 12.10
N GLY A 106 -40.49 -10.86 13.39
CA GLY A 106 -39.59 -10.29 14.39
C GLY A 106 -40.27 -9.80 15.66
N ILE A 107 -39.49 -9.10 16.48
CA ILE A 107 -39.88 -8.54 17.77
C ILE A 107 -39.54 -7.05 17.80
N VAL A 108 -40.49 -6.22 18.21
CA VAL A 108 -40.34 -4.75 18.27
C VAL A 108 -40.76 -4.21 19.62
N PHE A 109 -40.12 -3.17 20.11
CA PHE A 109 -40.62 -2.43 21.28
C PHE A 109 -40.11 -1.00 21.31
N ASP A 110 -40.73 -0.20 22.17
CA ASP A 110 -40.31 1.18 22.43
C ASP A 110 -39.73 1.26 23.84
N CYS A 111 -38.52 1.80 23.98
CA CYS A 111 -37.88 2.00 25.28
C CYS A 111 -37.44 3.44 25.42
N ARG A 112 -37.66 4.03 26.60
CA ARG A 112 -37.14 5.37 26.90
C ARG A 112 -35.62 5.34 26.95
N MET A 113 -35.00 6.38 26.42
CA MET A 113 -33.54 6.48 26.38
C MET A 113 -32.92 6.69 27.77
N ASP A 114 -33.59 7.44 28.64
CA ASP A 114 -33.10 7.79 29.98
C ASP A 114 -32.97 6.59 30.94
N TYR A 115 -33.51 5.43 30.56
CA TYR A 115 -33.36 4.18 31.33
C TYR A 115 -31.97 3.55 31.21
N ASN A 116 -31.14 4.01 30.26
CA ASN A 116 -29.77 3.51 30.03
C ASN A 116 -29.72 1.98 29.82
N LEU A 117 -30.73 1.42 29.15
CA LEU A 117 -30.84 -0.02 28.85
C LEU A 117 -30.33 -0.41 27.46
N SER A 118 -29.81 0.53 26.67
CA SER A 118 -29.41 0.29 25.28
C SER A 118 -28.36 -0.82 25.12
N SER A 119 -27.37 -0.87 26.01
CA SER A 119 -26.33 -1.92 26.00
C SER A 119 -26.94 -3.32 26.26
N MET A 120 -27.95 -3.40 27.15
CA MET A 120 -28.68 -4.65 27.40
C MET A 120 -29.44 -5.11 26.15
N TRP A 121 -30.21 -4.23 25.52
CA TRP A 121 -31.01 -4.59 24.34
C TRP A 121 -30.15 -4.99 23.14
N SER A 122 -29.06 -4.25 22.90
CA SER A 122 -28.08 -4.59 21.86
C SER A 122 -27.45 -5.96 22.12
N SER A 123 -27.17 -6.31 23.39
CA SER A 123 -26.65 -7.63 23.76
C SER A 123 -27.64 -8.78 23.56
N PHE A 124 -28.93 -8.49 23.40
CA PHE A 124 -29.96 -9.49 23.06
C PHE A 124 -30.23 -9.55 21.54
N GLY A 125 -29.43 -8.85 20.73
CA GLY A 125 -29.53 -8.86 19.27
C GLY A 125 -30.48 -7.81 18.68
N PHE A 126 -31.06 -6.93 19.50
CA PHE A 126 -31.93 -5.85 19.00
C PHE A 126 -31.13 -4.69 18.40
N ILE A 127 -31.75 -4.02 17.43
CA ILE A 127 -31.22 -2.86 16.73
C ILE A 127 -32.13 -1.65 16.96
N ALA A 128 -31.54 -0.50 17.28
CA ALA A 128 -32.25 0.78 17.32
C ALA A 128 -32.63 1.21 15.89
N LYS A 129 -33.92 1.30 15.55
CA LYS A 129 -34.38 1.67 14.19
C LYS A 129 -34.82 3.14 14.07
N SER A 130 -35.43 3.71 15.11
CA SER A 130 -35.95 5.09 15.05
C SER A 130 -36.16 5.71 16.42
N GLU A 131 -36.22 7.03 16.46
CA GLU A 131 -36.55 7.83 17.65
C GLU A 131 -37.92 8.49 17.50
N LYS A 132 -38.70 8.56 18.57
CA LYS A 132 -39.97 9.29 18.60
C LYS A 132 -40.23 9.93 19.96
N PRO A 133 -40.96 11.06 20.02
CA PRO A 133 -41.31 11.69 21.29
C PRO A 133 -42.23 10.76 22.11
N GLY A 134 -41.89 10.60 23.39
CA GLY A 134 -42.72 9.90 24.35
C GLY A 134 -43.95 10.71 24.75
N LYS A 135 -44.92 10.03 25.38
CA LYS A 135 -46.16 10.65 25.86
C LYS A 135 -46.04 11.30 27.25
N SER A 136 -44.85 11.30 27.85
CA SER A 136 -44.62 11.95 29.15
C SER A 136 -44.69 13.47 29.02
N ALA A 137 -45.12 14.16 30.08
CA ALA A 137 -45.11 15.62 30.13
C ALA A 137 -43.71 16.22 29.88
N GLU A 138 -42.66 15.52 30.30
CA GLU A 138 -41.25 15.89 30.09
C GLU A 138 -40.74 15.58 28.66
N GLY A 139 -41.57 14.98 27.79
CA GLY A 139 -41.23 14.77 26.38
C GLY A 139 -40.10 13.78 26.09
N HIS A 140 -39.72 12.92 27.04
CA HIS A 140 -38.61 11.96 26.89
C HIS A 140 -38.68 11.17 25.59
N LEU A 141 -37.55 11.08 24.89
CA LEU A 141 -37.43 10.34 23.64
C LEU A 141 -37.48 8.82 23.87
N LEU A 142 -38.18 8.15 22.97
CA LEU A 142 -38.29 6.70 22.88
C LEU A 142 -37.45 6.21 21.70
N THR A 143 -36.58 5.23 21.93
CA THR A 143 -35.95 4.44 20.88
C THR A 143 -36.85 3.25 20.54
N THR A 144 -37.17 3.08 19.26
CA THR A 144 -37.81 1.88 18.74
C THR A 144 -36.73 0.83 18.47
N TRP A 145 -36.81 -0.30 19.15
CA TRP A 145 -35.91 -1.44 18.99
C TRP A 145 -36.58 -2.53 18.16
N ASP A 146 -35.83 -3.15 17.25
CA ASP A 146 -36.31 -4.21 16.36
C ASP A 146 -35.31 -5.38 16.34
N LEU A 147 -35.84 -6.60 16.30
CA LEU A 147 -35.11 -7.84 16.07
C LEU A 147 -35.85 -8.58 14.96
N GLU A 148 -35.18 -8.76 13.83
CA GLU A 148 -35.76 -9.41 12.65
C GLU A 148 -35.43 -10.91 12.64
N HIS A 149 -36.47 -11.73 12.43
CA HIS A 149 -36.33 -13.19 12.29
C HIS A 149 -36.13 -13.61 10.85
N THR A 150 -36.79 -12.93 9.91
CA THR A 150 -36.73 -13.27 8.49
C THR A 150 -36.90 -12.00 7.66
N ILE A 151 -36.03 -11.84 6.67
CA ILE A 151 -36.19 -10.79 5.66
C ILE A 151 -37.20 -11.30 4.62
N PRO A 152 -38.22 -10.50 4.24
CA PRO A 152 -39.16 -10.89 3.20
C PRO A 152 -38.44 -11.23 1.88
N PRO A 153 -38.82 -12.33 1.17
CA PRO A 153 -38.11 -12.79 -0.03
C PRO A 153 -37.95 -11.72 -1.13
N LEU A 154 -38.99 -10.92 -1.38
CA LEU A 154 -38.95 -9.83 -2.38
C LEU A 154 -37.91 -8.75 -2.04
N ILE A 155 -37.72 -8.46 -0.75
CA ILE A 155 -36.72 -7.50 -0.29
C ILE A 155 -35.32 -8.10 -0.47
N LYS A 156 -35.17 -9.40 -0.19
CA LYS A 156 -33.92 -10.14 -0.39
C LYS A 156 -33.48 -10.13 -1.86
N GLU A 157 -34.38 -10.45 -2.81
CA GLU A 157 -34.10 -10.39 -4.25
C GLU A 157 -33.69 -8.98 -4.72
N LEU A 158 -34.38 -7.94 -4.26
CA LEU A 158 -34.06 -6.56 -4.64
C LEU A 158 -32.68 -6.11 -4.14
N ILE A 159 -32.25 -6.62 -2.97
CA ILE A 159 -30.91 -6.37 -2.44
C ILE A 159 -29.88 -7.12 -3.28
N GLU A 160 -30.12 -8.39 -3.61
CA GLU A 160 -29.20 -9.23 -4.39
C GLU A 160 -29.02 -8.73 -5.83
N GLU A 161 -30.08 -8.27 -6.51
CA GLU A 161 -29.99 -7.77 -7.88
C GLU A 161 -29.19 -6.46 -8.00
N LYS A 162 -29.28 -5.59 -7.00
CA LYS A 162 -28.60 -4.28 -7.01
C LYS A 162 -27.08 -4.41 -6.88
N ASN A 163 -26.58 -5.55 -6.42
CA ASN A 163 -25.21 -5.72 -5.94
C ASN A 163 -24.32 -6.57 -6.89
N LYS A 164 -24.80 -6.93 -8.08
CA LYS A 164 -24.08 -7.87 -8.97
C LYS A 164 -22.85 -7.29 -9.70
N SER A 165 -22.69 -5.96 -9.76
CA SER A 165 -21.67 -5.34 -10.63
C SER A 165 -20.42 -4.80 -9.92
N LYS A 166 -20.42 -4.72 -8.58
CA LYS A 166 -19.32 -4.13 -7.79
C LYS A 166 -18.92 -5.07 -6.66
N ILE A 167 -17.67 -4.94 -6.20
CA ILE A 167 -17.19 -5.68 -5.04
C ILE A 167 -17.88 -5.12 -3.79
N GLN A 168 -18.53 -6.00 -3.02
CA GLN A 168 -19.18 -5.64 -1.78
C GLN A 168 -18.16 -5.50 -0.65
N VAL A 169 -18.08 -4.31 -0.05
CA VAL A 169 -17.17 -4.02 1.07
C VAL A 169 -17.96 -3.58 2.28
N VAL A 170 -17.99 -4.39 3.34
CA VAL A 170 -18.64 -4.01 4.61
C VAL A 170 -17.65 -3.24 5.47
N ILE A 171 -18.03 -2.06 5.96
CA ILE A 171 -17.17 -1.25 6.81
C ILE A 171 -17.62 -1.26 8.27
N ASP A 172 -16.64 -1.14 9.16
CA ASP A 172 -16.84 -0.95 10.59
C ASP A 172 -17.31 0.48 10.94
N ALA A 173 -17.79 0.69 12.17
CA ALA A 173 -18.28 2.01 12.61
C ALA A 173 -17.16 3.04 12.72
N ASN A 174 -15.93 2.64 13.03
CA ASN A 174 -14.80 3.56 13.06
C ASN A 174 -14.59 4.23 11.69
N ILE A 175 -14.58 3.43 10.61
CA ILE A 175 -14.49 3.92 9.23
C ILE A 175 -15.68 4.83 8.89
N PHE A 176 -16.89 4.40 9.23
CA PHE A 176 -18.10 5.19 8.96
C PHE A 176 -18.06 6.58 9.62
N PHE A 177 -17.65 6.65 10.89
CA PHE A 177 -17.56 7.93 11.59
C PHE A 177 -16.38 8.79 11.12
N ASP A 178 -15.32 8.19 10.57
CA ASP A 178 -14.23 8.92 9.92
C ASP A 178 -14.71 9.66 8.67
N PHE A 179 -15.60 9.07 7.87
CA PHE A 179 -16.18 9.73 6.69
C PHE A 179 -16.99 10.99 7.04
N MET A 180 -17.47 11.07 8.29
CA MET A 180 -18.21 12.23 8.80
C MET A 180 -17.31 13.28 9.44
N THR A 181 -16.04 12.96 9.64
CA THR A 181 -15.07 13.80 10.33
C THR A 181 -14.17 14.46 9.31
N ASP A 182 -13.98 15.77 9.43
CA ASP A 182 -13.09 16.49 8.52
C ASP A 182 -11.63 16.08 8.80
N PRO A 183 -10.91 15.51 7.81
CA PRO A 183 -9.55 15.02 7.98
C PRO A 183 -8.57 16.12 8.42
N TYR A 184 -8.90 17.41 8.21
CA TYR A 184 -8.09 18.52 8.70
C TYR A 184 -7.94 18.51 10.24
N TYR A 185 -8.96 18.01 10.95
CA TYR A 185 -8.96 17.99 12.42
C TYR A 185 -8.52 16.65 13.01
N ASP A 186 -8.59 15.56 12.25
CA ASP A 186 -8.16 14.25 12.67
C ASP A 186 -7.44 13.50 11.54
N SER A 187 -6.11 13.49 11.62
CA SER A 187 -5.26 12.78 10.66
C SER A 187 -5.48 11.27 10.67
N GLU A 188 -6.00 10.68 11.76
CA GLU A 188 -6.28 9.25 11.81
C GLU A 188 -7.49 8.86 10.96
N CYS A 189 -8.39 9.82 10.66
CA CYS A 189 -9.52 9.64 9.74
C CYS A 189 -9.10 9.70 8.27
N GLN A 190 -7.90 10.20 7.97
CA GLN A 190 -7.44 10.39 6.59
C GLN A 190 -7.34 9.05 5.85
N GLU A 191 -6.87 8.00 6.53
CA GLU A 191 -6.77 6.64 5.99
C GLU A 191 -8.12 6.12 5.47
N SER A 192 -9.19 6.29 6.27
CA SER A 192 -10.53 5.84 5.90
C SER A 192 -11.05 6.60 4.67
N ASN A 193 -10.90 7.93 4.66
CA ASN A 193 -11.43 8.79 3.60
C ASN A 193 -10.90 8.46 2.20
N TYR A 194 -9.75 7.79 2.08
CA TYR A 194 -9.24 7.33 0.79
C TYR A 194 -10.15 6.31 0.09
N LEU A 195 -10.99 5.57 0.83
CA LEU A 195 -12.01 4.68 0.27
C LEU A 195 -13.09 5.42 -0.53
N LEU A 196 -13.21 6.73 -0.34
CA LEU A 196 -14.16 7.58 -1.05
C LEU A 196 -13.57 8.16 -2.35
N SER A 197 -12.35 7.80 -2.74
CA SER A 197 -11.73 8.27 -3.98
C SER A 197 -12.50 7.82 -5.23
N ASP A 198 -12.56 8.69 -6.24
CA ASP A 198 -13.40 8.51 -7.43
C ASP A 198 -13.17 7.17 -8.14
N TRP A 199 -11.90 6.74 -8.26
CA TRP A 199 -11.56 5.49 -8.94
C TRP A 199 -12.03 4.24 -8.19
N LEU A 200 -12.11 4.27 -6.86
CA LEU A 200 -12.62 3.15 -6.06
C LEU A 200 -14.14 3.06 -6.15
N GLN A 201 -14.84 4.19 -6.27
CA GLN A 201 -16.30 4.20 -6.34
C GLN A 201 -16.85 3.44 -7.56
N GLU A 202 -16.04 3.27 -8.60
CA GLU A 202 -16.38 2.46 -9.78
C GLU A 202 -16.25 0.95 -9.50
N GLU A 203 -15.30 0.55 -8.65
CA GLU A 203 -14.93 -0.85 -8.39
C GLU A 203 -15.66 -1.46 -7.17
N ILE A 204 -15.90 -0.66 -6.13
CA ILE A 204 -16.49 -1.12 -4.86
C ILE A 204 -17.82 -0.45 -4.54
N GLU A 205 -18.65 -1.17 -3.81
CA GLU A 205 -19.85 -0.64 -3.16
C GLU A 205 -19.70 -0.80 -1.64
N ILE A 206 -19.82 0.29 -0.89
CA ILE A 206 -19.64 0.30 0.57
C ILE A 206 -20.97 -0.03 1.26
N PHE A 207 -20.92 -1.01 2.16
CA PHE A 207 -22.04 -1.47 2.96
C PHE A 207 -21.82 -1.22 4.45
N LEU A 208 -22.92 -0.92 5.15
CA LEU A 208 -22.96 -0.84 6.60
C LEU A 208 -23.65 -2.07 7.20
N THR A 209 -23.27 -2.45 8.41
CA THR A 209 -24.05 -3.42 9.19
C THR A 209 -25.20 -2.72 9.91
N GLU A 210 -26.28 -3.43 10.23
CA GLU A 210 -27.38 -2.84 11.01
C GLU A 210 -26.97 -2.43 12.44
N GLU A 211 -25.86 -2.97 12.96
CA GLU A 211 -25.29 -2.59 14.25
C GLU A 211 -24.82 -1.12 14.26
N ILE A 212 -24.60 -0.50 13.09
CA ILE A 212 -24.30 0.94 13.01
C ILE A 212 -25.39 1.80 13.66
N ASN A 213 -26.64 1.34 13.67
CA ASN A 213 -27.71 2.12 14.29
C ASN A 213 -27.62 2.06 15.83
N ASN A 214 -27.12 0.96 16.41
CA ASN A 214 -26.84 0.87 17.84
C ASN A 214 -25.68 1.79 18.21
N GLU A 215 -24.64 1.82 17.38
CA GLU A 215 -23.51 2.75 17.47
C GLU A 215 -23.96 4.21 17.48
N ILE A 216 -24.78 4.61 16.50
CA ILE A 216 -25.33 5.96 16.43
C ILE A 216 -26.18 6.27 17.66
N ASN A 217 -27.06 5.34 18.09
CA ASN A 217 -27.93 5.52 19.25
C ASN A 217 -27.17 5.73 20.57
N ARG A 218 -25.90 5.31 20.67
CA ARG A 218 -25.07 5.56 21.87
C ARG A 218 -24.58 7.01 21.99
N LYS A 219 -24.59 7.80 20.90
CA LYS A 219 -24.14 9.21 20.96
C LYS A 219 -25.10 10.04 21.80
N LYS A 220 -24.57 10.78 22.76
CA LYS A 220 -25.37 11.61 23.69
C LYS A 220 -26.05 12.79 23.00
N ASP A 221 -25.41 13.40 22.02
CA ASP A 221 -25.94 14.57 21.33
C ASP A 221 -26.93 14.17 20.22
N ASP A 222 -28.14 14.72 20.33
CA ASP A 222 -29.26 14.45 19.41
C ASP A 222 -28.97 14.92 17.99
N ASN A 223 -28.29 16.06 17.84
CA ASN A 223 -27.92 16.59 16.52
C ASN A 223 -26.89 15.69 15.83
N CYS A 224 -25.86 15.24 16.55
CA CYS A 224 -24.90 14.26 16.07
C CYS A 224 -25.58 12.95 15.65
N ARG A 225 -26.56 12.46 16.42
CA ARG A 225 -27.32 11.25 16.05
C ARG A 225 -28.10 11.42 14.76
N ARG A 226 -28.88 12.51 14.65
CA ARG A 226 -29.66 12.80 13.45
C ARG A 226 -28.78 12.92 12.21
N LYS A 227 -27.68 13.67 12.29
CA LYS A 227 -26.70 13.78 11.18
C LYS A 227 -26.13 12.42 10.78
N ALA A 228 -25.80 11.57 11.75
CA ALA A 228 -25.26 10.24 11.47
C ALA A 228 -26.31 9.30 10.87
N GLN A 229 -27.57 9.36 11.30
CA GLN A 229 -28.68 8.62 10.70
C GLN A 229 -28.93 9.06 9.25
N GLU A 230 -28.96 10.37 9.00
CA GLU A 230 -29.09 10.95 7.66
C GLU A 230 -27.93 10.50 6.76
N TYR A 231 -26.69 10.52 7.25
CA TYR A 231 -25.53 10.08 6.48
C TYR A 231 -25.52 8.57 6.23
N ALA A 232 -25.85 7.75 7.24
CA ALA A 232 -25.96 6.30 7.11
C ALA A 232 -27.03 5.86 6.09
N SER A 233 -28.04 6.69 5.83
CA SER A 233 -29.07 6.40 4.82
C SER A 233 -28.57 6.42 3.37
N LYS A 234 -27.36 6.98 3.14
CA LYS A 234 -26.72 7.02 1.82
C LYS A 234 -26.07 5.68 1.43
N PHE A 235 -25.81 4.81 2.40
CA PHE A 235 -25.13 3.53 2.19
C PHE A 235 -26.13 2.38 2.17
N CYS A 236 -25.81 1.36 1.39
CA CYS A 236 -26.54 0.10 1.47
C CYS A 236 -26.24 -0.59 2.81
N LYS A 237 -27.19 -1.38 3.32
CA LYS A 237 -27.01 -2.14 4.57
C LYS A 237 -27.03 -3.62 4.29
N VAL A 238 -26.08 -4.34 4.87
CA VAL A 238 -26.20 -5.80 4.98
C VAL A 238 -27.21 -6.12 6.07
N SER A 239 -28.05 -7.11 5.81
CA SER A 239 -29.08 -7.58 6.73
C SER A 239 -28.96 -9.08 6.87
N CYS A 240 -29.13 -9.57 8.09
CA CYS A 240 -29.12 -10.98 8.45
C CYS A 240 -30.19 -11.22 9.52
N SER A 241 -30.77 -12.40 9.50
CA SER A 241 -31.71 -12.82 10.54
C SER A 241 -30.99 -13.03 11.87
N HIS A 242 -31.72 -12.94 12.97
CA HIS A 242 -31.19 -13.29 14.28
C HIS A 242 -30.67 -14.75 14.33
N SER A 243 -31.32 -15.67 13.60
CA SER A 243 -30.90 -17.08 13.53
C SER A 243 -29.56 -17.30 12.82
N GLU A 244 -29.21 -16.47 11.84
CA GLU A 244 -27.90 -16.51 11.16
C GLU A 244 -26.84 -15.81 12.03
N PHE A 245 -27.20 -14.71 12.67
CA PHE A 245 -26.30 -13.90 13.49
C PHE A 245 -25.83 -14.59 14.79
N ASP A 246 -26.75 -15.14 15.59
CA ASP A 246 -26.45 -15.59 16.95
C ASP A 246 -25.37 -16.70 17.01
N PRO A 247 -25.42 -17.75 16.15
CA PRO A 247 -24.38 -18.77 16.12
C PRO A 247 -22.99 -18.19 15.80
N VAL A 248 -22.91 -17.30 14.81
CA VAL A 248 -21.65 -16.65 14.41
C VAL A 248 -21.12 -15.78 15.55
N HIS A 249 -21.98 -15.01 16.21
CA HIS A 249 -21.59 -14.15 17.32
C HIS A 249 -21.05 -14.97 18.52
N LEU A 250 -21.72 -16.06 18.88
CA LEU A 250 -21.25 -16.97 19.94
C LEU A 250 -19.91 -17.61 19.59
N GLU A 251 -19.69 -17.89 18.32
CA GLU A 251 -18.45 -18.48 17.83
C GLU A 251 -17.29 -17.47 17.85
N LEU A 252 -17.53 -16.23 17.44
CA LEU A 252 -16.55 -15.13 17.53
C LEU A 252 -16.16 -14.84 18.98
N LEU A 253 -17.08 -14.92 19.94
CA LEU A 253 -16.78 -14.76 21.37
C LEU A 253 -15.81 -15.82 21.92
N LYS A 254 -15.67 -16.98 21.25
CA LYS A 254 -14.68 -18.01 21.61
C LYS A 254 -13.29 -17.73 21.03
N ILE A 255 -13.22 -17.02 19.90
CA ILE A 255 -12.00 -16.75 19.15
C ILE A 255 -11.37 -15.45 19.64
N CYS A 256 -12.18 -14.40 19.74
CA CYS A 256 -11.76 -13.08 20.13
C CYS A 256 -11.59 -12.98 21.65
N SER A 257 -10.73 -12.05 22.08
CA SER A 257 -10.61 -11.72 23.50
C SER A 257 -11.95 -11.27 24.07
N THR A 258 -12.23 -11.64 25.32
CA THR A 258 -13.47 -11.20 25.99
C THR A 258 -13.61 -9.68 25.91
N PRO A 259 -14.69 -9.15 25.30
CA PRO A 259 -14.81 -7.72 25.06
C PRO A 259 -14.89 -6.96 26.38
N GLN A 260 -14.05 -5.93 26.53
CA GLN A 260 -13.91 -5.16 27.77
C GLN A 260 -14.76 -3.90 27.75
N THR A 261 -14.93 -3.30 26.57
CA THR A 261 -15.69 -2.07 26.38
C THR A 261 -17.00 -2.32 25.62
N ASP A 262 -17.93 -1.37 25.67
CA ASP A 262 -19.13 -1.44 24.83
C ASP A 262 -18.81 -1.27 23.34
N GLN A 263 -17.66 -0.64 23.00
CA GLN A 263 -17.12 -0.56 21.64
C GLN A 263 -16.72 -1.95 21.15
N ASP A 264 -15.86 -2.65 21.90
CA ASP A 264 -15.40 -4.01 21.57
C ASP A 264 -16.59 -4.96 21.32
N LYS A 265 -17.66 -4.84 22.13
CA LYS A 265 -18.87 -5.65 21.94
C LYS A 265 -19.61 -5.30 20.65
N SER A 266 -19.63 -4.03 20.27
CA SER A 266 -20.27 -3.59 19.03
C SER A 266 -19.46 -4.02 17.81
N ASP A 267 -18.14 -3.84 17.83
CA ASP A 267 -17.23 -4.27 16.76
C ASP A 267 -17.39 -5.77 16.47
N LEU A 268 -17.46 -6.61 17.52
CA LEU A 268 -17.75 -8.04 17.37
C LEU A 268 -19.14 -8.33 16.79
N ARG A 269 -20.15 -7.51 17.09
CA ARG A 269 -21.48 -7.65 16.48
C ARG A 269 -21.48 -7.19 15.02
N GLN A 270 -20.71 -6.17 14.67
CA GLN A 270 -20.55 -5.76 13.27
C GLN A 270 -19.94 -6.88 12.46
N LEU A 271 -18.81 -7.43 12.92
CA LEU A 271 -18.14 -8.54 12.27
C LEU A 271 -19.06 -9.77 12.17
N ALA A 272 -19.77 -10.12 13.25
CA ALA A 272 -20.73 -11.23 13.24
C ALA A 272 -21.83 -11.03 12.19
N ARG A 273 -22.34 -9.80 12.04
CA ARG A 273 -23.36 -9.47 11.05
C ARG A 273 -22.82 -9.52 9.62
N ALA A 274 -21.60 -9.06 9.40
CA ALA A 274 -20.94 -9.13 8.09
C ALA A 274 -20.73 -10.59 7.65
N ILE A 275 -20.26 -11.45 8.55
CA ILE A 275 -20.11 -12.89 8.30
C ILE A 275 -21.47 -13.55 8.07
N ALA A 276 -22.46 -13.26 8.91
CA ALA A 276 -23.81 -13.83 8.79
C ALA A 276 -24.55 -13.38 7.53
N SER A 277 -24.12 -12.29 6.89
CA SER A 277 -24.60 -11.85 5.58
C SER A 277 -23.72 -12.31 4.42
N GLU A 278 -22.86 -13.31 4.62
CA GLU A 278 -21.99 -13.90 3.60
C GLU A 278 -21.09 -12.89 2.88
N SER A 279 -20.68 -11.82 3.58
CA SER A 279 -19.81 -10.80 3.01
C SER A 279 -18.35 -11.25 2.98
N GLU A 280 -17.67 -11.02 1.86
CA GLU A 280 -16.30 -11.47 1.64
C GLU A 280 -15.24 -10.54 2.26
N ILE A 281 -15.55 -9.24 2.37
CA ILE A 281 -14.59 -8.21 2.82
C ILE A 281 -15.21 -7.39 3.95
N PHE A 282 -14.49 -7.31 5.06
CA PHE A 282 -14.77 -6.42 6.20
C PHE A 282 -13.59 -5.47 6.42
N VAL A 283 -13.86 -4.16 6.47
CA VAL A 283 -12.82 -3.13 6.62
C VAL A 283 -12.91 -2.46 7.99
N THR A 284 -11.77 -2.43 8.70
CA THR A 284 -11.66 -1.80 10.03
C THR A 284 -10.26 -1.22 10.25
N ARG A 285 -10.15 -0.24 11.14
CA ARG A 285 -8.86 0.24 11.69
C ARG A 285 -8.47 -0.44 13.01
N ASP A 286 -9.30 -1.34 13.56
CA ASP A 286 -8.97 -2.01 14.82
C ASP A 286 -7.85 -3.04 14.63
N THR A 287 -6.67 -2.70 15.14
CA THR A 287 -5.49 -3.57 15.17
C THR A 287 -5.74 -4.95 15.78
N LYS A 288 -6.61 -5.07 16.80
CA LYS A 288 -6.90 -6.36 17.44
C LYS A 288 -7.67 -7.29 16.51
N LEU A 289 -8.57 -6.76 15.69
CA LEU A 289 -9.29 -7.53 14.68
C LEU A 289 -8.38 -7.88 13.49
N LEU A 290 -7.56 -6.93 13.04
CA LEU A 290 -6.59 -7.14 11.97
C LEU A 290 -5.57 -8.23 12.32
N GLU A 291 -5.14 -8.32 13.58
CA GLU A 291 -4.24 -9.40 14.06
C GLU A 291 -4.88 -10.80 14.03
N LEU A 292 -6.22 -10.88 13.99
CA LEU A 292 -6.98 -12.15 13.94
C LEU A 292 -7.42 -12.53 12.52
N GLU A 293 -7.03 -11.76 11.49
CA GLU A 293 -7.47 -11.93 10.10
C GLU A 293 -7.31 -13.38 9.62
N SER A 294 -6.11 -13.95 9.71
CA SER A 294 -5.84 -15.32 9.24
C SER A 294 -6.75 -16.38 9.86
N ILE A 295 -6.99 -16.30 11.18
CA ILE A 295 -7.85 -17.24 11.92
C ILE A 295 -9.31 -17.10 11.47
N LEU A 296 -9.74 -15.86 11.22
CA LEU A 296 -11.11 -15.55 10.83
C LEU A 296 -11.35 -15.88 9.35
N TYR A 297 -10.37 -15.68 8.48
CA TYR A 297 -10.41 -16.08 7.09
C TYR A 297 -10.52 -17.61 6.96
N ASP A 298 -9.68 -18.38 7.65
CA ASP A 298 -9.72 -19.85 7.59
C ASP A 298 -11.07 -20.42 8.08
N LYS A 299 -11.73 -19.75 9.02
CA LYS A 299 -12.97 -20.23 9.63
C LYS A 299 -14.23 -19.75 8.92
N PHE A 300 -14.26 -18.50 8.47
CA PHE A 300 -15.47 -17.85 7.94
C PHE A 300 -15.33 -17.37 6.49
N SER A 301 -14.15 -17.53 5.87
CA SER A 301 -13.83 -17.05 4.52
C SER A 301 -14.02 -15.53 4.33
N ILE A 302 -13.95 -14.76 5.43
CA ILE A 302 -14.02 -13.29 5.41
C ILE A 302 -12.62 -12.69 5.48
N GLN A 303 -12.31 -11.76 4.60
CA GLN A 303 -11.07 -10.99 4.63
C GLN A 303 -11.26 -9.75 5.50
N ILE A 304 -10.35 -9.55 6.46
CA ILE A 304 -10.37 -8.38 7.34
C ILE A 304 -9.20 -7.48 6.96
N LEU A 305 -9.50 -6.34 6.36
CA LEU A 305 -8.49 -5.44 5.80
C LEU A 305 -8.54 -4.07 6.46
N CYS A 306 -7.41 -3.37 6.53
CA CYS A 306 -7.44 -1.94 6.76
C CYS A 306 -7.77 -1.20 5.44
N PRO A 307 -8.21 0.07 5.48
CA PRO A 307 -8.52 0.82 4.27
C PRO A 307 -7.36 0.83 3.24
N THR A 308 -6.13 1.06 3.70
CA THR A 308 -4.95 1.11 2.83
C THR A 308 -4.67 -0.24 2.17
N ASP A 309 -4.79 -1.35 2.92
CA ASP A 309 -4.56 -2.69 2.38
C ASP A 309 -5.61 -3.08 1.33
N LEU A 310 -6.87 -2.69 1.52
CA LEU A 310 -7.91 -2.89 0.50
C LEU A 310 -7.56 -2.13 -0.80
N ILE A 311 -7.09 -0.89 -0.70
CA ILE A 311 -6.69 -0.08 -1.85
C ILE A 311 -5.53 -0.76 -2.60
N ILE A 312 -4.47 -1.17 -1.89
CA ILE A 312 -3.33 -1.88 -2.48
C ILE A 312 -3.78 -3.18 -3.15
N LYS A 313 -4.69 -3.93 -2.52
CA LYS A 313 -5.22 -5.18 -3.05
C LYS A 313 -5.94 -4.97 -4.38
N LEU A 314 -6.87 -4.02 -4.43
CA LEU A 314 -7.63 -3.70 -5.64
C LEU A 314 -6.71 -3.18 -6.75
N ASP A 315 -5.78 -2.30 -6.39
CA ASP A 315 -4.81 -1.75 -7.33
C ASP A 315 -3.89 -2.83 -7.94
N ASN A 316 -3.44 -3.80 -7.13
CA ASN A 316 -2.68 -4.95 -7.62
C ASN A 316 -3.49 -5.85 -8.57
N LEU A 317 -4.79 -6.02 -8.31
CA LEU A 317 -5.67 -6.76 -9.23
C LEU A 317 -5.81 -6.04 -10.58
N LEU A 318 -5.85 -4.71 -10.59
CA LEU A 318 -5.92 -3.91 -11.81
C LEU A 318 -4.57 -3.82 -12.55
N ARG A 319 -3.45 -3.71 -11.82
CA ARG A 319 -2.09 -3.46 -12.34
C ARG A 319 -1.13 -4.61 -12.05
N THR A 320 -1.59 -5.85 -12.17
CA THR A 320 -0.84 -7.05 -11.75
C THR A 320 0.57 -7.16 -12.36
N SER A 321 0.77 -6.68 -13.59
CA SER A 321 2.09 -6.65 -14.23
C SER A 321 3.09 -5.72 -13.55
N GLU A 322 2.64 -4.60 -12.98
CA GLU A 322 3.49 -3.61 -12.32
C GLU A 322 3.92 -4.05 -10.91
N TYR A 323 3.11 -4.92 -10.28
CA TYR A 323 3.40 -5.52 -8.97
C TYR A 323 4.36 -6.71 -9.04
N GLN A 324 4.69 -7.19 -10.25
CA GLN A 324 5.65 -8.28 -10.41
C GLN A 324 7.06 -7.84 -9.99
N PRO A 325 7.77 -8.66 -9.19
CA PRO A 325 9.16 -8.38 -8.86
C PRO A 325 10.04 -8.28 -10.10
N VAL A 326 10.82 -7.20 -10.17
CA VAL A 326 11.87 -7.02 -11.17
C VAL A 326 13.23 -7.06 -10.49
N ARG A 327 14.20 -7.73 -11.10
CA ARG A 327 15.57 -7.79 -10.59
C ARG A 327 16.26 -6.44 -10.68
N LEU A 328 16.70 -5.92 -9.54
CA LEU A 328 17.47 -4.69 -9.47
C LEU A 328 18.90 -4.97 -9.96
N ALA A 329 19.37 -4.18 -10.93
CA ALA A 329 20.67 -4.35 -11.61
C ALA A 329 20.90 -5.77 -12.19
N GLY A 330 19.84 -6.54 -12.46
CA GLY A 330 19.96 -7.93 -12.91
C GLY A 330 20.49 -8.91 -11.85
N THR A 331 20.48 -8.52 -10.57
CA THR A 331 20.87 -9.36 -9.42
C THR A 331 19.69 -10.17 -8.88
N THR A 332 19.88 -10.95 -7.81
CA THR A 332 18.77 -11.61 -7.11
C THR A 332 17.99 -10.68 -6.17
N ILE A 333 18.39 -9.41 -6.04
CA ILE A 333 17.64 -8.39 -5.28
C ILE A 333 16.49 -7.91 -6.15
N GLU A 334 15.31 -7.79 -5.55
CA GLU A 334 14.08 -7.45 -6.23
C GLU A 334 13.64 -6.03 -5.90
N LYS A 335 13.05 -5.36 -6.90
CA LYS A 335 12.31 -4.10 -6.80
C LYS A 335 10.86 -4.41 -7.18
N ARG A 336 9.90 -4.00 -6.35
CA ARG A 336 8.46 -4.09 -6.65
C ARG A 336 7.65 -3.06 -5.88
N LEU A 337 6.38 -2.91 -6.26
CA LEU A 337 5.42 -2.18 -5.46
C LEU A 337 5.18 -2.86 -4.10
N ILE A 338 4.84 -2.05 -3.10
CA ILE A 338 4.49 -2.50 -1.74
C ILE A 338 3.19 -3.33 -1.80
N LYS A 339 3.12 -4.42 -1.03
CA LYS A 339 1.95 -5.30 -0.96
C LYS A 339 1.15 -5.11 0.32
N GLU A 340 -0.09 -5.61 0.31
CA GLU A 340 -0.98 -5.67 1.49
C GLU A 340 -0.25 -6.28 2.70
N GLY A 341 -0.41 -5.67 3.87
CA GLY A 341 0.15 -6.14 5.14
C GLY A 341 1.64 -5.83 5.39
N GLU A 342 2.38 -5.27 4.43
CA GLU A 342 3.82 -4.97 4.60
C GLU A 342 4.09 -3.67 5.39
N GLN A 343 3.07 -2.82 5.54
CA GLN A 343 3.22 -1.47 6.09
C GLN A 343 3.84 -1.47 7.50
N LYS A 344 3.41 -2.37 8.39
CA LYS A 344 3.95 -2.45 9.77
C LYS A 344 5.46 -2.68 9.76
N GLN A 345 5.92 -3.62 8.93
CA GLN A 345 7.33 -3.97 8.82
C GLN A 345 8.15 -2.84 8.20
N LEU A 346 7.61 -2.15 7.20
CA LEU A 346 8.24 -0.99 6.57
C LEU A 346 8.41 0.17 7.57
N LEU A 347 7.37 0.46 8.37
CA LEU A 347 7.43 1.50 9.39
C LEU A 347 8.48 1.20 10.46
N GLU A 348 8.63 -0.05 10.87
CA GLU A 348 9.64 -0.43 11.86
C GLU A 348 11.07 -0.34 11.32
N GLN A 349 11.28 -0.66 10.04
CA GLN A 349 12.62 -0.70 9.45
C GLN A 349 13.12 0.64 8.90
N PHE A 350 12.23 1.51 8.44
CA PHE A 350 12.60 2.76 7.76
C PHE A 350 12.31 4.04 8.54
N LEU A 351 11.77 3.95 9.77
CA LEU A 351 11.58 5.10 10.65
C LEU A 351 12.91 5.73 11.07
N MET A 352 13.08 7.02 10.82
CA MET A 352 14.28 7.79 11.13
C MET A 352 14.21 8.42 12.53
N SER A 353 14.09 7.59 13.56
CA SER A 353 14.00 8.06 14.97
C SER A 353 15.20 8.92 15.39
N GLY A 354 16.39 8.67 14.82
CA GLY A 354 17.60 9.46 15.06
C GLY A 354 17.52 10.91 14.55
N GLN A 355 16.61 11.20 13.61
CA GLN A 355 16.34 12.55 13.08
C GLN A 355 15.04 13.16 13.66
N ARG A 356 14.49 12.57 14.74
CA ARG A 356 13.24 12.99 15.41
C ARG A 356 11.96 12.82 14.58
N GLU A 357 12.00 12.02 13.52
CA GLU A 357 10.78 11.61 12.79
C GLU A 357 9.87 10.82 13.74
N LYS A 358 8.59 11.23 13.83
CA LYS A 358 7.61 10.56 14.69
C LYS A 358 6.98 9.38 13.94
N LYS A 359 6.74 8.28 14.66
CA LYS A 359 6.12 7.08 14.08
C LYS A 359 4.78 7.35 13.39
N ASN A 360 3.89 8.13 14.01
CA ASN A 360 2.59 8.45 13.43
C ASN A 360 2.71 9.37 12.21
N GLU A 361 3.67 10.30 12.20
CA GLU A 361 3.91 11.20 11.06
C GLU A 361 4.37 10.38 9.84
N PHE A 362 5.37 9.52 10.02
CA PHE A 362 5.83 8.63 8.95
C PHE A 362 4.74 7.65 8.48
N LYS A 363 3.93 7.13 9.42
CA LYS A 363 2.78 6.28 9.10
C LYS A 363 1.80 7.00 8.17
N ASN A 364 1.33 8.18 8.56
CA ASN A 364 0.34 8.94 7.80
C ASN A 364 0.90 9.35 6.44
N TYR A 365 2.19 9.73 6.39
CA TYR A 365 2.87 10.09 5.16
C TYR A 365 2.92 8.92 4.16
N LEU A 366 3.33 7.73 4.61
CA LEU A 366 3.35 6.53 3.77
C LEU A 366 1.95 6.08 3.34
N GLN A 367 0.96 6.16 4.23
CA GLN A 367 -0.44 5.82 3.89
C GLN A 367 -0.99 6.74 2.81
N GLY A 368 -0.67 8.03 2.86
CA GLY A 368 -1.13 8.96 1.84
C GLY A 368 -0.65 8.61 0.44
N PHE A 369 0.58 8.13 0.30
CA PHE A 369 1.08 7.66 -0.99
C PHE A 369 0.43 6.34 -1.44
N LEU A 370 0.29 5.38 -0.52
CA LEU A 370 -0.31 4.08 -0.82
C LEU A 370 -1.78 4.18 -1.22
N ALA A 371 -2.47 5.20 -0.71
CA ALA A 371 -3.87 5.45 -0.97
C ALA A 371 -4.18 6.08 -2.34
N SER A 372 -3.19 6.69 -2.98
CA SER A 372 -3.33 7.35 -4.28
C SER A 372 -2.46 6.66 -5.35
N PRO A 373 -2.73 5.38 -5.68
CA PRO A 373 -1.91 4.59 -6.60
C PRO A 373 -1.82 5.13 -8.04
N ASN A 374 -2.76 5.99 -8.44
CA ASN A 374 -2.77 6.64 -9.76
C ASN A 374 -1.73 7.78 -9.87
N GLU A 375 -1.36 8.37 -8.74
CA GLU A 375 -0.39 9.47 -8.66
C GLU A 375 0.98 8.97 -8.21
N PHE A 376 0.98 8.04 -7.25
CA PHE A 376 2.18 7.54 -6.60
C PHE A 376 2.46 6.09 -6.91
N ASN A 377 3.74 5.77 -7.11
CA ASN A 377 4.23 4.39 -7.09
C ASN A 377 5.14 4.20 -5.87
N CYS A 378 4.71 3.40 -4.90
CA CYS A 378 5.47 3.12 -3.70
C CYS A 378 6.28 1.83 -3.87
N PHE A 379 7.59 1.94 -3.97
CA PHE A 379 8.49 0.82 -4.23
C PHE A 379 9.24 0.37 -2.98
N VAL A 380 9.43 -0.95 -2.90
CA VAL A 380 10.34 -1.61 -1.98
C VAL A 380 11.43 -2.34 -2.76
N VAL A 381 12.65 -2.29 -2.23
CA VAL A 381 13.78 -3.13 -2.66
C VAL A 381 14.05 -4.15 -1.57
N LEU A 382 14.15 -5.42 -1.94
CA LEU A 382 14.28 -6.52 -1.00
C LEU A 382 15.23 -7.62 -1.50
N ASP A 383 15.85 -8.31 -0.56
CA ASP A 383 16.65 -9.51 -0.82
C ASP A 383 15.99 -10.71 -0.13
N HIS A 384 15.97 -11.85 -0.83
CA HIS A 384 15.51 -13.09 -0.24
C HIS A 384 16.51 -13.54 0.82
N ALA A 385 16.07 -13.64 2.08
CA ALA A 385 16.94 -14.08 3.15
C ALA A 385 17.39 -15.54 2.90
N ASN A 386 18.69 -15.80 2.95
CA ASN A 386 19.27 -17.16 2.87
C ASN A 386 18.92 -18.07 4.07
N ASN A 387 18.11 -17.59 5.03
CA ASN A 387 17.81 -18.33 6.26
C ASN A 387 16.66 -19.32 6.04
N LYS A 388 17.03 -20.59 5.86
CA LYS A 388 16.15 -21.77 5.75
C LYS A 388 15.21 -22.02 6.94
N GLN A 389 15.16 -21.15 7.96
CA GLN A 389 14.48 -21.43 9.22
C GLN A 389 13.19 -20.65 9.46
N LEU A 390 12.86 -19.63 8.65
CA LEU A 390 11.53 -19.04 8.64
C LEU A 390 11.15 -18.73 7.18
N SER A 391 10.16 -19.47 6.66
CA SER A 391 9.36 -19.02 5.53
C SER A 391 8.84 -17.61 5.85
N SER A 392 9.05 -16.65 4.95
CA SER A 392 8.59 -15.25 5.00
C SER A 392 9.31 -14.26 5.93
N ASN A 393 10.63 -14.07 5.79
CA ASN A 393 11.24 -12.76 6.12
C ASN A 393 12.15 -12.28 5.00
N TYR A 394 11.65 -11.32 4.21
CA TYR A 394 12.47 -10.54 3.29
C TYR A 394 13.41 -9.62 4.07
N ASN A 395 14.62 -9.41 3.54
CA ASN A 395 15.47 -8.33 4.03
C ASN A 395 15.17 -7.06 3.23
N TYR A 396 14.55 -6.07 3.87
CA TYR A 396 14.19 -4.82 3.20
C TYR A 396 15.42 -3.91 3.11
N ILE A 397 15.79 -3.59 1.87
CA ILE A 397 16.98 -2.83 1.51
C ILE A 397 16.62 -1.35 1.38
N ALA A 398 15.59 -1.02 0.62
CA ALA A 398 15.20 0.37 0.38
C ALA A 398 13.69 0.52 0.25
N LEU A 399 13.21 1.73 0.55
CA LEU A 399 11.84 2.18 0.38
C LEU A 399 11.89 3.54 -0.29
N PHE A 400 11.20 3.70 -1.41
CA PHE A 400 11.10 4.98 -2.09
C PHE A 400 9.76 5.14 -2.81
N VAL A 401 9.37 6.38 -3.07
CA VAL A 401 8.12 6.71 -3.75
C VAL A 401 8.43 7.51 -5.00
N TYR A 402 7.74 7.22 -6.08
CA TYR A 402 7.65 8.11 -7.24
C TYR A 402 6.35 8.86 -7.19
N ASP A 403 6.46 10.16 -7.39
CA ASP A 403 5.33 11.06 -7.63
C ASP A 403 5.41 11.55 -9.08
N TRP A 404 4.42 11.16 -9.88
CA TRP A 404 4.31 11.52 -11.30
C TRP A 404 3.37 12.69 -11.57
N SER A 405 2.85 13.35 -10.52
CA SER A 405 1.84 14.41 -10.61
C SER A 405 2.29 15.59 -11.47
N GLU A 406 3.58 15.93 -11.42
CA GLU A 406 4.16 16.98 -12.27
C GLU A 406 4.53 16.47 -13.66
N LYS A 407 4.18 17.24 -14.70
CA LYS A 407 4.40 16.85 -16.10
C LYS A 407 5.88 16.84 -16.53
N ASN A 408 6.72 17.71 -15.97
CA ASN A 408 8.11 17.87 -16.41
C ASN A 408 9.14 17.34 -15.40
N GLN A 409 8.68 16.84 -14.25
CA GLN A 409 9.53 16.44 -13.14
C GLN A 409 9.06 15.08 -12.61
N LEU A 410 10.02 14.26 -12.18
CA LEU A 410 9.77 13.15 -11.27
C LEU A 410 10.12 13.64 -9.86
N THR A 411 9.16 13.59 -8.95
CA THR A 411 9.41 13.89 -7.54
C THR A 411 9.60 12.58 -6.76
N ILE A 412 10.60 12.56 -5.88
CA ILE A 412 10.93 11.47 -4.95
C ILE A 412 10.67 11.99 -3.53
N PRO A 413 9.42 11.91 -3.04
CA PRO A 413 9.06 12.45 -1.74
C PRO A 413 9.53 11.57 -0.58
N LEU A 414 9.85 10.31 -0.86
CA LEU A 414 10.40 9.38 0.12
C LEU A 414 11.58 8.60 -0.50
N LEU A 415 12.72 8.59 0.19
CA LEU A 415 13.91 7.82 -0.14
C LEU A 415 14.60 7.36 1.15
N ARG A 416 14.50 6.06 1.43
CA ARG A 416 15.09 5.41 2.60
C ARG A 416 15.91 4.20 2.17
N VAL A 417 17.12 4.07 2.71
CA VAL A 417 17.99 2.92 2.46
C VAL A 417 18.50 2.39 3.80
N ASN A 418 18.28 1.11 4.07
CA ASN A 418 18.55 0.48 5.35
C ASN A 418 20.05 0.55 5.71
N ASN A 419 20.36 0.92 6.96
CA ASN A 419 21.74 1.02 7.43
C ASN A 419 22.44 -0.34 7.54
N ASN A 420 21.67 -1.43 7.65
CA ASN A 420 22.20 -2.79 7.88
C ASN A 420 22.81 -3.45 6.63
N ILE A 421 22.74 -2.80 5.46
CA ILE A 421 23.29 -3.32 4.19
C ILE A 421 24.84 -3.30 4.18
N GLY A 422 25.45 -2.56 5.11
CA GLY A 422 26.91 -2.50 5.25
C GLY A 422 27.59 -1.91 4.02
N LYS A 423 28.60 -2.60 3.48
CA LYS A 423 29.51 -2.05 2.47
C LYS A 423 28.86 -1.75 1.11
N MET A 424 27.73 -2.36 0.78
CA MET A 424 27.02 -2.14 -0.50
C MET A 424 26.06 -0.95 -0.45
N ARG A 425 25.81 -0.37 0.73
CA ARG A 425 24.81 0.69 0.93
C ARG A 425 24.99 1.86 -0.04
N LYS A 426 26.20 2.41 -0.10
CA LYS A 426 26.52 3.55 -0.99
C LYS A 426 26.31 3.19 -2.48
N ALA A 427 26.71 1.99 -2.90
CA ALA A 427 26.53 1.54 -4.28
C ALA A 427 25.03 1.45 -4.63
N ILE A 428 24.20 0.92 -3.73
CA ILE A 428 22.74 0.85 -3.93
C ILE A 428 22.13 2.25 -4.01
N ILE A 429 22.51 3.19 -3.14
CA ILE A 429 22.01 4.57 -3.21
C ILE A 429 22.35 5.19 -4.58
N LEU A 430 23.62 5.10 -5.01
CA LEU A 430 24.05 5.64 -6.30
C LEU A 430 23.32 4.98 -7.47
N HIS A 431 23.08 3.67 -7.39
CA HIS A 431 22.32 2.93 -8.40
C HIS A 431 20.85 3.38 -8.47
N LEU A 432 20.19 3.56 -7.32
CA LEU A 432 18.82 4.08 -7.25
C LEU A 432 18.72 5.48 -7.85
N LEU A 433 19.64 6.39 -7.50
CA LEU A 433 19.69 7.73 -8.08
C LEU A 433 19.85 7.69 -9.61
N SER A 434 20.68 6.76 -10.12
CA SER A 434 20.83 6.55 -11.57
C SER A 434 19.52 6.04 -12.19
N ILE A 435 18.83 5.10 -11.56
CA ILE A 435 17.54 4.59 -12.03
C ILE A 435 16.50 5.71 -12.07
N PHE A 436 16.43 6.57 -11.05
CA PHE A 436 15.45 7.66 -10.98
C PHE A 436 15.60 8.59 -12.18
N ILE A 437 16.84 8.99 -12.51
CA ILE A 437 17.16 9.83 -13.66
C ILE A 437 16.77 9.15 -14.98
N LEU A 438 17.10 7.87 -15.14
CA LEU A 438 16.83 7.13 -16.38
C LEU A 438 15.34 6.84 -16.58
N GLU A 439 14.61 6.48 -15.52
CA GLU A 439 13.17 6.25 -15.57
C GLU A 439 12.40 7.57 -15.81
N ALA A 440 12.79 8.65 -15.15
CA ALA A 440 12.27 9.99 -15.41
C ALA A 440 12.51 10.39 -16.89
N SER A 441 13.74 10.20 -17.38
CA SER A 441 14.10 10.48 -18.78
C SER A 441 13.30 9.64 -19.79
N ASN A 442 13.06 8.37 -19.49
CA ASN A 442 12.29 7.46 -20.35
C ASN A 442 10.81 7.84 -20.43
N LYS A 443 10.24 8.46 -19.37
CA LYS A 443 8.91 9.06 -19.36
C LYS A 443 8.90 10.54 -19.76
N GLU A 444 9.95 11.00 -20.43
CA GLU A 444 10.07 12.37 -20.97
C GLU A 444 10.02 13.49 -19.91
N ARG A 445 10.34 13.16 -18.65
CA ARG A 445 10.59 14.17 -17.61
C ARG A 445 11.98 14.78 -17.81
N LEU A 446 12.12 16.03 -17.40
CA LEU A 446 13.33 16.86 -17.60
C LEU A 446 14.11 17.10 -16.30
N SER A 447 13.50 16.79 -15.15
CA SER A 447 14.14 16.84 -13.86
C SER A 447 13.71 15.69 -12.94
N THR A 448 14.59 15.36 -12.00
CA THR A 448 14.30 14.52 -10.85
C THR A 448 14.53 15.36 -9.60
N ARG A 449 13.54 15.44 -8.72
CA ARG A 449 13.58 16.20 -7.47
C ARG A 449 13.40 15.28 -6.27
N ILE A 450 14.20 15.45 -5.24
CA ILE A 450 14.13 14.69 -3.98
C ILE A 450 13.70 15.68 -2.90
N THR A 451 12.53 15.44 -2.30
CA THR A 451 11.87 16.33 -1.34
C THR A 451 11.72 15.71 0.05
N ASP A 452 12.28 14.51 0.25
CA ASP A 452 12.28 13.84 1.53
C ASP A 452 13.05 14.64 2.60
N GLN A 453 12.39 14.94 3.71
CA GLN A 453 12.93 15.78 4.78
C GLN A 453 13.91 15.06 5.71
N TYR A 454 13.95 13.72 5.71
CA TYR A 454 14.76 12.93 6.67
C TYR A 454 15.89 12.13 5.99
N LEU A 455 16.50 12.70 4.94
CA LEU A 455 17.66 12.11 4.27
C LEU A 455 18.84 11.96 5.23
N ASP A 456 19.47 10.78 5.28
CA ASP A 456 20.70 10.60 6.05
C ASP A 456 21.96 11.07 5.29
N LYS A 457 23.08 11.11 6.02
CA LYS A 457 24.35 11.64 5.52
C LYS A 457 24.91 10.91 4.30
N ASP A 458 24.78 9.59 4.21
CA ASP A 458 25.32 8.87 3.04
C ASP A 458 24.45 9.11 1.81
N ILE A 459 23.13 9.27 2.00
CA ILE A 459 22.22 9.64 0.91
C ILE A 459 22.57 11.05 0.40
N ILE A 460 22.68 12.04 1.30
CA ILE A 460 23.07 13.41 0.93
C ILE A 460 24.42 13.43 0.21
N GLN A 461 25.42 12.70 0.71
CA GLN A 461 26.72 12.61 0.03
C GLN A 461 26.59 11.99 -1.37
N SER A 462 25.77 10.96 -1.53
CA SER A 462 25.56 10.30 -2.83
C SER A 462 24.78 11.19 -3.82
N ILE A 463 23.83 11.98 -3.33
CA ILE A 463 23.12 13.02 -4.09
C ILE A 463 24.12 14.07 -4.62
N GLN A 464 25.05 14.52 -3.77
CA GLN A 464 26.11 15.45 -4.16
C GLN A 464 27.09 14.82 -5.16
N ASP A 465 27.53 13.57 -4.92
CA ASP A 465 28.44 12.83 -5.81
C ASP A 465 27.83 12.64 -7.23
N THR A 466 26.50 12.63 -7.34
CA THR A 466 25.76 12.49 -8.59
C THR A 466 25.35 13.83 -9.23
N LEU A 467 25.87 14.96 -8.72
CA LEU A 467 25.65 16.32 -9.25
C LEU A 467 24.18 16.79 -9.18
N PHE A 468 23.41 16.34 -8.18
CA PHE A 468 22.20 17.07 -7.81
C PHE A 468 22.59 18.41 -7.19
N VAL A 469 21.77 19.43 -7.46
CA VAL A 469 21.95 20.78 -6.93
C VAL A 469 20.93 21.02 -5.83
N GLN A 470 21.37 21.67 -4.76
CA GLN A 470 20.49 22.04 -3.66
C GLN A 470 19.59 23.22 -4.07
N ASP A 471 18.29 23.09 -3.83
CA ASP A 471 17.26 24.09 -4.10
C ASP A 471 16.38 24.24 -2.85
N GLY A 472 16.73 25.18 -1.98
CA GLY A 472 16.14 25.28 -0.64
C GLY A 472 16.52 24.08 0.24
N GLU A 473 15.51 23.38 0.76
CA GLU A 473 15.68 22.14 1.55
C GLU A 473 15.68 20.87 0.66
N GLU A 474 15.46 21.03 -0.64
CA GLU A 474 15.30 19.94 -1.59
C GLU A 474 16.52 19.80 -2.51
N TRP A 475 16.54 18.71 -3.27
CA TRP A 475 17.60 18.44 -4.24
C TRP A 475 17.02 18.22 -5.62
N ILE A 476 17.54 18.90 -6.63
CA ILE A 476 17.10 18.75 -8.01
C ILE A 476 18.27 18.37 -8.92
N LYS A 477 18.00 17.44 -9.84
CA LYS A 477 18.86 17.16 -10.97
C LYS A 477 18.10 17.30 -12.27
N HIS A 478 18.67 18.11 -13.15
CA HIS A 478 18.22 18.30 -14.51
C HIS A 478 18.89 17.27 -15.42
N HIS A 479 18.10 16.62 -16.27
CA HIS A 479 18.58 15.58 -17.18
C HIS A 479 17.93 15.72 -18.55
N LEU A 480 18.65 15.29 -19.59
CA LEU A 480 18.19 15.49 -20.96
C LEU A 480 18.62 14.32 -21.85
N VAL A 481 17.64 13.60 -22.40
CA VAL A 481 17.87 12.69 -23.52
C VAL A 481 18.15 13.54 -24.75
N PHE A 482 19.43 13.69 -25.08
CA PHE A 482 19.90 14.55 -26.15
C PHE A 482 21.20 14.02 -26.75
N SER A 483 21.31 14.13 -28.06
CA SER A 483 22.53 13.88 -28.81
C SER A 483 22.55 14.91 -29.93
N GLY A 484 23.53 15.81 -29.90
CA GLY A 484 23.64 16.88 -30.89
C GLY A 484 24.74 17.87 -30.56
N THR A 485 24.81 18.94 -31.35
CA THR A 485 25.83 19.98 -31.22
C THR A 485 25.65 20.85 -29.99
N THR A 486 26.73 21.51 -29.58
CA THR A 486 26.73 22.50 -28.50
C THR A 486 25.70 23.59 -28.76
N LEU A 487 25.60 24.09 -30.01
CA LEU A 487 24.61 25.11 -30.39
C LEU A 487 23.16 24.63 -30.22
N GLN A 488 22.86 23.40 -30.62
CA GLN A 488 21.52 22.81 -30.46
C GLN A 488 21.18 22.62 -28.97
N LEU A 489 22.14 22.16 -28.15
CA LEU A 489 21.96 22.03 -26.71
C LEU A 489 21.68 23.39 -26.06
N THR A 490 22.48 24.42 -26.36
CA THR A 490 22.29 25.78 -25.83
C THR A 490 20.93 26.34 -26.21
N LYS A 491 20.50 26.17 -27.47
CA LYS A 491 19.14 26.57 -27.90
C LYS A 491 18.05 25.86 -27.12
N LYS A 492 18.19 24.54 -26.92
CA LYS A 492 17.21 23.74 -26.18
C LYS A 492 17.14 24.17 -24.71
N LEU A 493 18.28 24.36 -24.05
CA LEU A 493 18.34 24.84 -22.66
C LEU A 493 17.79 26.27 -22.51
N ASN A 494 18.08 27.17 -23.45
CA ASN A 494 17.51 28.52 -23.44
C ASN A 494 15.99 28.53 -23.61
N GLY A 495 15.44 27.70 -24.49
CA GLY A 495 13.99 27.54 -24.65
C GLY A 495 13.35 27.05 -23.35
N LEU A 496 13.92 26.02 -22.75
CA LEU A 496 13.46 25.46 -21.49
C LEU A 496 13.57 26.43 -20.29
N ASN A 497 14.60 27.28 -20.29
CA ASN A 497 14.76 28.36 -19.30
C ASN A 497 13.70 29.46 -19.47
N SER A 498 13.37 29.81 -20.72
CA SER A 498 12.33 30.81 -21.02
C SER A 498 10.91 30.36 -20.66
N GLU A 499 10.66 29.05 -20.68
CA GLU A 499 9.38 28.45 -20.29
C GLU A 499 9.26 28.25 -18.77
N SER A 500 10.24 28.71 -17.97
CA SER A 500 10.31 28.53 -16.51
C SER A 500 10.22 27.07 -16.03
N ILE A 501 10.53 26.11 -16.91
CA ILE A 501 10.54 24.67 -16.59
C ILE A 501 11.73 24.30 -15.69
N PHE A 502 12.78 25.11 -15.74
CA PHE A 502 13.98 24.95 -14.93
C PHE A 502 14.15 26.15 -14.01
N ASN A 503 14.73 25.92 -12.83
CA ASN A 503 15.11 27.01 -11.94
C ASN A 503 16.27 27.80 -12.58
N THR A 504 16.01 29.07 -12.90
CA THR A 504 16.90 29.94 -13.68
C THR A 504 18.30 30.09 -13.08
N ASN A 505 18.40 30.01 -11.74
CA ASN A 505 19.67 30.11 -11.01
C ASN A 505 20.58 28.88 -11.18
N ILE A 506 20.00 27.72 -11.50
CA ILE A 506 20.74 26.46 -11.64
C ILE A 506 21.33 26.32 -13.05
N LEU A 507 20.62 26.83 -14.07
CA LEU A 507 21.03 26.72 -15.47
C LEU A 507 21.94 27.84 -15.98
N SER A 508 22.00 28.99 -15.30
CA SER A 508 22.81 30.15 -15.74
C SER A 508 24.27 29.77 -16.01
N LYS A 509 24.93 29.15 -15.03
CA LYS A 509 26.34 28.73 -15.14
C LYS A 509 26.59 27.68 -16.23
N PRO A 510 25.80 26.58 -16.34
CA PRO A 510 25.93 25.66 -17.47
C PRO A 510 25.74 26.31 -18.84
N ILE A 511 24.77 27.23 -18.98
CA ILE A 511 24.53 27.95 -20.24
C ILE A 511 25.70 28.88 -20.58
N GLU A 512 26.27 29.58 -19.60
CA GLU A 512 27.48 30.40 -19.78
C GLU A 512 28.66 29.55 -20.29
N ILE A 513 28.90 28.37 -19.69
CA ILE A 513 29.96 27.46 -20.11
C ILE A 513 29.75 27.00 -21.56
N LEU A 514 28.50 26.73 -21.96
CA LEU A 514 28.17 26.31 -23.33
C LEU A 514 28.30 27.43 -24.37
N GLN A 515 28.27 28.69 -23.94
CA GLN A 515 28.44 29.86 -24.81
C GLN A 515 29.91 30.30 -24.91
N ASP A 516 30.76 29.86 -23.99
CA ASP A 516 32.19 30.09 -24.00
C ASP A 516 32.95 29.05 -24.84
N SER A 517 34.08 29.46 -25.40
CA SER A 517 35.06 28.61 -26.06
C SER A 517 35.61 27.47 -25.18
N SER A 518 35.49 27.59 -23.84
CA SER A 518 35.91 26.58 -22.87
C SER A 518 35.18 25.24 -23.00
N ILE A 519 34.01 25.19 -23.65
CA ILE A 519 33.31 23.94 -23.98
C ILE A 519 34.11 23.03 -24.94
N ASN A 520 35.04 23.60 -25.71
CA ASN A 520 35.94 22.82 -26.56
C ASN A 520 36.96 22.01 -25.75
N ASP A 521 37.19 22.37 -24.47
CA ASP A 521 37.98 21.55 -23.57
C ASP A 521 37.24 20.24 -23.27
N ARG A 522 37.99 19.13 -23.44
CA ARG A 522 37.50 17.77 -23.27
C ARG A 522 36.93 17.51 -21.88
N ASN A 523 37.49 18.09 -20.83
CA ASN A 523 37.01 17.89 -19.45
C ASN A 523 35.74 18.71 -19.20
N THR A 524 35.69 19.94 -19.72
CA THR A 524 34.49 20.79 -19.63
C THR A 524 33.29 20.16 -20.33
N ALA A 525 33.43 19.71 -21.58
CA ALA A 525 32.36 19.03 -22.30
C ALA A 525 31.88 17.77 -21.54
N THR A 526 32.82 16.99 -21.02
CA THR A 526 32.54 15.80 -20.23
C THR A 526 31.77 16.13 -18.94
N TYR A 527 32.10 17.25 -18.29
CA TYR A 527 31.39 17.72 -17.11
C TYR A 527 29.94 18.07 -17.44
N ILE A 528 29.69 18.76 -18.56
CA ILE A 528 28.33 19.09 -19.01
C ILE A 528 27.52 17.83 -19.34
N GLU A 529 28.12 16.83 -20.01
CA GLU A 529 27.44 15.54 -20.26
C GLU A 529 27.02 14.83 -18.97
N ARG A 530 27.83 14.93 -17.90
CA ARG A 530 27.49 14.35 -16.58
C ARG A 530 26.40 15.12 -15.86
N LEU A 531 26.43 16.44 -15.99
CA LEU A 531 25.45 17.32 -15.38
C LEU A 531 24.06 17.02 -15.92
N PHE A 532 23.92 16.91 -17.26
CA PHE A 532 22.66 16.63 -17.95
C PHE A 532 22.51 15.19 -18.42
N HIS A 533 23.24 14.24 -17.83
CA HIS A 533 23.19 12.82 -18.20
C HIS A 533 21.72 12.35 -18.34
N PRO A 534 21.31 11.72 -19.46
CA PRO A 534 22.10 11.05 -20.50
C PRO A 534 22.52 11.88 -21.75
N CYS A 535 22.71 13.20 -21.61
CA CYS A 535 23.13 14.08 -22.72
C CYS A 535 24.44 13.66 -23.41
N LYS A 536 24.53 13.87 -24.74
CA LYS A 536 25.73 13.73 -25.58
C LYS A 536 25.99 14.98 -26.44
N ILE A 537 27.20 15.53 -26.35
CA ILE A 537 27.64 16.71 -27.13
C ILE A 537 28.54 16.24 -28.29
N VAL A 538 27.98 16.11 -29.48
CA VAL A 538 28.63 15.38 -30.59
C VAL A 538 29.78 16.14 -31.24
N ASP A 539 29.76 17.47 -31.19
CA ASP A 539 30.81 18.34 -31.71
C ASP A 539 31.97 18.56 -30.73
N ALA A 540 31.84 18.11 -29.47
CA ALA A 540 32.91 18.18 -28.48
C ALA A 540 34.11 17.29 -28.83
N GLU A 541 35.30 17.68 -28.36
CA GLU A 541 36.56 16.96 -28.58
C GLU A 541 36.73 15.72 -27.69
N ILE A 542 35.63 14.99 -27.44
CA ILE A 542 35.62 13.76 -26.65
C ILE A 542 35.81 12.58 -27.60
N PRO A 543 36.93 11.84 -27.53
CA PRO A 543 37.14 10.65 -28.35
C PRO A 543 36.10 9.57 -28.05
N SER A 544 35.69 8.83 -29.06
CA SER A 544 34.75 7.71 -28.94
C SER A 544 35.38 6.42 -29.44
N PHE A 545 35.12 5.32 -28.73
CA PHE A 545 35.66 4.00 -29.06
C PHE A 545 34.59 2.93 -29.00
N ILE A 546 34.72 1.90 -29.83
CA ILE A 546 34.03 0.61 -29.64
C ILE A 546 34.99 -0.32 -28.91
N ILE A 547 34.57 -0.88 -27.78
CA ILE A 547 35.38 -1.84 -27.01
C ILE A 547 34.66 -3.18 -26.92
N PRO A 548 35.30 -4.28 -27.37
CA PRO A 548 34.75 -5.62 -27.23
C PRO A 548 34.87 -6.12 -25.79
N ILE A 549 33.80 -6.76 -25.30
CA ILE A 549 33.75 -7.46 -24.03
C ILE A 549 32.97 -8.77 -24.18
N GLN A 550 33.31 -9.78 -23.39
CA GLN A 550 32.59 -11.06 -23.38
C GLN A 550 31.29 -10.94 -22.58
N ALA A 551 30.23 -11.64 -23.02
CA ALA A 551 28.91 -11.58 -22.38
C ALA A 551 28.96 -11.86 -20.86
N LYS A 552 29.67 -12.93 -20.45
CA LYS A 552 29.84 -13.28 -19.02
C LYS A 552 30.41 -12.15 -18.13
N TRP A 553 31.18 -11.22 -18.69
CA TRP A 553 31.76 -10.10 -17.95
C TRP A 553 30.86 -8.86 -18.00
N ALA A 554 30.21 -8.63 -19.13
CA ALA A 554 29.23 -7.55 -19.26
C ALA A 554 28.05 -7.74 -18.29
N VAL A 555 27.58 -8.98 -18.12
CA VAL A 555 26.55 -9.38 -17.15
C VAL A 555 26.83 -8.84 -15.74
N ASP A 556 28.06 -8.97 -15.25
CA ASP A 556 28.43 -8.52 -13.91
C ASP A 556 28.70 -7.02 -13.81
N LEU A 557 29.12 -6.38 -14.91
CA LEU A 557 29.58 -4.99 -14.90
C LEU A 557 28.48 -3.98 -15.15
N PHE A 558 27.54 -4.27 -16.07
CA PHE A 558 26.53 -3.28 -16.47
C PHE A 558 25.32 -3.82 -17.24
N ASP A 559 25.38 -5.00 -17.87
CA ASP A 559 24.31 -5.50 -18.75
C ASP A 559 23.26 -6.31 -17.99
N SER A 560 22.34 -5.60 -17.35
CA SER A 560 21.26 -6.18 -16.56
C SER A 560 20.28 -7.00 -17.41
N GLU A 561 20.10 -6.67 -18.69
CA GLU A 561 19.27 -7.45 -19.62
C GLU A 561 19.85 -8.84 -19.88
N LEU A 562 21.17 -8.93 -20.09
CA LEU A 562 21.84 -10.23 -20.20
C LEU A 562 21.83 -10.98 -18.86
N ALA A 563 22.02 -10.29 -17.75
CA ALA A 563 21.98 -10.89 -16.42
C ALA A 563 20.62 -11.56 -16.12
N ASN A 564 19.53 -10.92 -16.54
CA ASN A 564 18.16 -11.43 -16.39
C ASN A 564 17.88 -12.73 -17.16
N GLN A 565 18.70 -13.09 -18.15
CA GLN A 565 18.59 -14.37 -18.87
C GLN A 565 19.11 -15.56 -18.05
N THR A 566 19.77 -15.30 -16.91
CA THR A 566 20.39 -16.35 -16.07
C THR A 566 19.66 -16.50 -14.74
N ILE A 567 19.68 -17.71 -14.18
CA ILE A 567 19.01 -18.00 -12.90
C ILE A 567 19.64 -17.20 -11.74
N PHE A 568 20.97 -17.08 -11.71
CA PHE A 568 21.68 -16.44 -10.59
C PHE A 568 21.88 -14.94 -10.76
N GLY A 569 21.68 -14.40 -11.96
CA GLY A 569 21.87 -12.98 -12.24
C GLY A 569 23.33 -12.53 -12.09
N ALA A 570 23.51 -11.22 -11.99
CA ALA A 570 24.79 -10.56 -11.80
C ALA A 570 25.28 -10.63 -10.35
N ARG A 571 26.60 -10.53 -10.15
CA ARG A 571 27.21 -10.40 -8.82
C ARG A 571 26.81 -9.08 -8.13
N LYS A 572 26.18 -9.20 -6.96
CA LYS A 572 25.65 -8.07 -6.16
C LYS A 572 26.70 -6.98 -5.85
N ASP A 573 27.94 -7.35 -5.56
CA ASP A 573 29.02 -6.43 -5.21
C ASP A 573 29.55 -5.60 -6.39
N LEU A 574 29.20 -5.99 -7.62
CA LEU A 574 29.58 -5.31 -8.86
C LEU A 574 28.41 -4.63 -9.56
N ALA A 575 27.24 -5.28 -9.60
CA ALA A 575 26.10 -4.83 -10.38
C ALA A 575 25.54 -3.46 -9.95
N PHE A 576 25.66 -3.10 -8.67
CA PHE A 576 25.23 -1.78 -8.17
C PHE A 576 26.29 -0.70 -8.32
N ASN A 577 27.51 -1.02 -8.73
CA ASN A 577 28.53 0.00 -8.85
C ASN A 577 28.25 0.88 -10.06
N CYS A 578 28.07 2.17 -9.83
CA CYS A 578 27.97 3.16 -10.92
C CYS A 578 29.30 3.40 -11.64
N GLU A 579 30.40 2.84 -11.11
CA GLU A 579 31.71 2.81 -11.73
C GLU A 579 32.25 1.37 -11.76
N ALA A 580 32.93 1.00 -12.83
CA ALA A 580 33.56 -0.32 -12.91
C ALA A 580 34.88 -0.29 -13.67
N VAL A 581 35.63 -1.40 -13.59
CA VAL A 581 36.97 -1.51 -14.18
C VAL A 581 37.06 -2.67 -15.16
N TYR A 582 37.49 -2.34 -16.38
CA TYR A 582 37.80 -3.30 -17.42
C TYR A 582 39.32 -3.42 -17.61
N TYR A 583 39.85 -4.65 -17.51
CA TYR A 583 41.28 -4.92 -17.66
C TYR A 583 41.61 -5.42 -19.07
N ARG A 584 42.75 -4.96 -19.62
CA ARG A 584 43.26 -5.41 -20.92
C ARG A 584 44.78 -5.32 -21.00
N SER A 585 45.35 -5.96 -22.02
CA SER A 585 46.76 -5.79 -22.38
C SER A 585 47.01 -4.36 -22.89
N VAL A 586 48.16 -3.77 -22.57
CA VAL A 586 48.56 -2.45 -23.07
C VAL A 586 48.68 -2.43 -24.60
N ARG A 587 49.12 -3.56 -25.20
CA ARG A 587 49.28 -3.70 -26.66
C ARG A 587 47.96 -3.47 -27.39
N ASN A 588 48.02 -2.89 -28.59
CA ASN A 588 46.87 -2.61 -29.46
C ASN A 588 45.77 -1.79 -28.77
N SER A 589 46.15 -0.74 -28.01
CA SER A 589 45.20 0.14 -27.33
C SER A 589 44.38 1.03 -28.27
N GLY A 590 44.67 1.06 -29.58
CA GLY A 590 43.88 1.82 -30.56
C GLY A 590 43.86 3.33 -30.29
N GLY A 591 44.82 3.87 -29.55
CA GLY A 591 44.85 5.27 -29.13
C GLY A 591 43.86 5.63 -28.02
N LEU A 592 43.41 4.63 -27.25
CA LEU A 592 42.50 4.83 -26.11
C LEU A 592 43.05 5.89 -25.15
N SER A 593 42.20 6.82 -24.73
CA SER A 593 42.53 7.93 -23.84
C SER A 593 41.35 8.27 -22.94
N ALA A 594 41.59 8.91 -21.78
CA ALA A 594 40.53 9.40 -20.90
C ALA A 594 40.55 10.95 -20.84
N PRO A 595 39.40 11.62 -20.66
CA PRO A 595 38.03 11.05 -20.56
C PRO A 595 37.38 10.77 -21.93
N SER A 596 36.90 9.57 -22.24
CA SER A 596 36.33 9.24 -23.57
C SER A 596 34.95 8.59 -23.47
N ARG A 597 34.28 8.40 -24.60
CA ARG A 597 33.05 7.59 -24.70
C ARG A 597 33.40 6.19 -25.18
N VAL A 598 32.71 5.19 -24.64
CA VAL A 598 32.82 3.81 -25.07
C VAL A 598 31.45 3.27 -25.45
N LEU A 599 31.35 2.67 -26.63
CA LEU A 599 30.27 1.79 -27.02
C LEU A 599 30.73 0.34 -26.81
N TRP A 600 30.02 -0.40 -25.98
CA TRP A 600 30.37 -1.77 -25.62
C TRP A 600 29.80 -2.75 -26.65
N TYR A 601 30.69 -3.45 -27.34
CA TYR A 601 30.36 -4.54 -28.24
C TYR A 601 30.43 -5.87 -27.47
N ILE A 602 29.29 -6.56 -27.35
CA ILE A 602 29.26 -7.86 -26.70
C ILE A 602 29.64 -8.94 -27.71
N SER A 603 30.71 -9.66 -27.40
CA SER A 603 31.23 -10.74 -28.24
C SER A 603 30.24 -11.92 -28.30
N ASP A 604 30.37 -12.75 -29.33
CA ASP A 604 29.55 -13.94 -29.52
C ASP A 604 29.57 -14.84 -28.28
N ASP A 605 28.38 -15.16 -27.77
CA ASP A 605 28.19 -16.17 -26.73
C ASP A 605 26.80 -16.79 -26.94
N PRO A 606 26.72 -18.08 -27.32
CA PRO A 606 25.45 -18.73 -27.65
C PRO A 606 24.53 -18.91 -26.43
N LYS A 607 25.02 -18.68 -25.21
CA LYS A 607 24.20 -18.74 -23.99
C LYS A 607 23.28 -17.54 -23.83
N TYR A 608 23.55 -16.45 -24.55
CA TYR A 608 22.88 -15.17 -24.38
C TYR A 608 22.27 -14.69 -25.69
N ILE A 609 21.01 -14.27 -25.62
CA ILE A 609 20.31 -13.63 -26.73
C ILE A 609 20.77 -12.18 -26.83
N GLY A 610 21.01 -11.71 -28.05
CA GLY A 610 21.40 -10.34 -28.32
C GLY A 610 22.90 -10.08 -28.11
N THR A 611 23.75 -11.11 -28.24
CA THR A 611 25.21 -10.96 -28.40
C THR A 611 25.57 -10.64 -29.86
N GLN A 612 26.85 -10.42 -30.15
CA GLN A 612 27.33 -9.89 -31.44
C GLN A 612 26.74 -8.52 -31.79
N SER A 613 26.51 -7.68 -30.78
CA SER A 613 25.89 -6.37 -30.94
C SER A 613 26.50 -5.33 -30.00
N LEU A 614 26.36 -4.05 -30.35
CA LEU A 614 26.49 -2.97 -29.38
C LEU A 614 25.30 -3.02 -28.44
N ARG A 615 25.55 -2.93 -27.14
CA ARG A 615 24.49 -3.01 -26.11
C ARG A 615 24.52 -1.88 -25.10
N ALA A 616 25.66 -1.20 -24.91
CA ALA A 616 25.76 -0.17 -23.90
C ALA A 616 26.69 0.98 -24.35
N CYS A 617 26.45 2.16 -23.78
CA CYS A 617 27.35 3.30 -23.86
C CYS A 617 27.82 3.66 -22.46
N SER A 618 29.12 3.86 -22.24
CA SER A 618 29.65 4.38 -20.98
C SER A 618 30.62 5.51 -21.24
N LYS A 619 31.00 6.18 -20.16
CA LYS A 619 32.11 7.12 -20.15
C LYS A 619 33.33 6.44 -19.54
N ILE A 620 34.49 6.59 -20.16
CA ILE A 620 35.80 6.27 -19.58
C ILE A 620 36.25 7.47 -18.76
N ASP A 621 36.40 7.29 -17.46
CA ASP A 621 36.88 8.34 -16.54
C ASP A 621 38.40 8.40 -16.48
N GLU A 622 39.04 7.23 -16.51
CA GLU A 622 40.47 7.12 -16.25
C GLU A 622 41.06 5.85 -16.89
N ILE A 623 42.34 5.94 -17.29
CA ILE A 623 43.12 4.80 -17.78
C ILE A 623 44.42 4.75 -16.99
N ILE A 624 44.67 3.60 -16.36
CA ILE A 624 45.85 3.39 -15.53
C ILE A 624 46.63 2.20 -16.07
N ILE A 625 47.94 2.41 -16.26
CA ILE A 625 48.88 1.37 -16.66
C ILE A 625 49.74 1.06 -15.44
N GLY A 626 49.78 -0.21 -15.04
CA GLY A 626 50.52 -0.65 -13.86
C GLY A 626 50.73 -2.15 -13.84
N THR A 627 51.39 -2.65 -12.80
CA THR A 627 51.58 -4.08 -12.61
C THR A 627 50.28 -4.78 -12.19
N PRO A 628 50.11 -6.09 -12.46
CA PRO A 628 48.99 -6.88 -12.00
C PRO A 628 48.67 -6.72 -10.51
N LYS A 629 49.70 -6.68 -9.66
CA LYS A 629 49.54 -6.59 -8.20
C LYS A 629 49.00 -5.23 -7.78
N GLU A 630 49.51 -4.15 -8.37
CA GLU A 630 49.05 -2.79 -8.08
C GLU A 630 47.61 -2.60 -8.52
N LEU A 631 47.29 -2.94 -9.77
CA LEU A 631 45.95 -2.73 -10.31
C LEU A 631 44.90 -3.62 -9.66
N TYR A 632 45.25 -4.87 -9.31
CA TYR A 632 44.34 -5.72 -8.55
C TYR A 632 44.09 -5.14 -7.16
N ARG A 633 45.14 -4.70 -6.45
CA ARG A 633 44.98 -4.11 -5.11
C ARG A 633 44.09 -2.86 -5.15
N GLN A 634 44.27 -2.00 -6.15
CA GLN A 634 43.52 -0.76 -6.29
C GLN A 634 42.06 -1.00 -6.69
N PHE A 635 41.80 -1.93 -7.61
CA PHE A 635 40.49 -2.08 -8.27
C PHE A 635 39.75 -3.38 -7.97
N ARG A 636 40.20 -4.17 -6.97
CA ARG A 636 39.59 -5.45 -6.58
C ARG A 636 38.07 -5.42 -6.41
N ARG A 637 37.50 -4.27 -6.00
CA ARG A 637 36.05 -4.12 -5.76
C ARG A 637 35.26 -3.62 -6.96
N LEU A 638 35.94 -3.14 -8.01
CA LEU A 638 35.32 -2.54 -9.20
C LEU A 638 35.51 -3.40 -10.46
N GLY A 639 36.48 -4.32 -10.44
CA GLY A 639 36.79 -5.20 -11.55
C GLY A 639 36.21 -6.60 -11.40
N VAL A 640 35.79 -7.19 -12.51
CA VAL A 640 35.28 -8.57 -12.55
C VAL A 640 36.35 -9.65 -12.40
N TYR A 641 37.61 -9.33 -12.73
CA TYR A 641 38.68 -10.31 -12.79
C TYR A 641 39.29 -10.61 -11.42
N ASP A 642 39.51 -11.90 -11.15
CA ASP A 642 40.39 -12.32 -10.08
C ASP A 642 41.87 -12.06 -10.44
N PHE A 643 42.75 -12.22 -9.45
CA PHE A 643 44.17 -11.98 -9.65
C PHE A 643 44.81 -12.91 -10.69
N GLU A 644 44.36 -14.16 -10.80
CA GLU A 644 44.89 -15.11 -11.79
C GLU A 644 44.54 -14.68 -13.22
N GLN A 645 43.32 -14.20 -13.45
CA GLN A 645 42.87 -13.68 -14.73
C GLN A 645 43.64 -12.41 -15.12
N ILE A 646 43.91 -11.53 -14.16
CA ILE A 646 44.77 -10.35 -14.37
C ILE A 646 46.20 -10.77 -14.74
N LEU A 647 46.78 -11.78 -14.05
CA LEU A 647 48.09 -12.32 -14.39
C LEU A 647 48.11 -12.95 -15.78
N LYS A 648 47.04 -13.63 -16.21
CA LYS A 648 46.95 -14.18 -17.57
C LYS A 648 47.05 -13.09 -18.64
N ILE A 649 46.45 -11.91 -18.43
CA ILE A 649 46.63 -10.75 -19.32
C ILE A 649 48.12 -10.34 -19.37
N ALA A 650 48.78 -10.35 -18.22
CA ALA A 650 50.20 -10.05 -18.08
C ALA A 650 51.13 -11.20 -18.53
N LYS A 651 50.60 -12.25 -19.18
CA LYS A 651 51.33 -13.45 -19.61
C LYS A 651 52.04 -14.16 -18.45
N ASN A 652 51.38 -14.22 -17.29
CA ASN A 652 51.87 -14.84 -16.05
C ASN A 652 53.18 -14.24 -15.52
N ASN A 653 53.48 -12.97 -15.85
CA ASN A 653 54.62 -12.23 -15.32
C ASN A 653 54.12 -11.03 -14.51
N THR A 654 54.56 -10.92 -13.25
CA THR A 654 54.15 -9.86 -12.32
C THR A 654 54.72 -8.49 -12.67
N ASP A 655 55.80 -8.43 -13.44
CA ASP A 655 56.48 -7.19 -13.81
C ASP A 655 55.97 -6.63 -15.14
N ASN A 656 55.23 -7.43 -15.91
CA ASN A 656 54.58 -6.96 -17.12
C ASN A 656 53.47 -5.96 -16.76
N THR A 657 53.40 -4.86 -17.50
CA THR A 657 52.33 -3.88 -17.31
C THR A 657 51.07 -4.29 -18.07
N ILE A 658 49.93 -4.01 -17.45
CA ILE A 658 48.60 -4.14 -18.05
C ILE A 658 47.86 -2.81 -17.90
N MET A 659 46.69 -2.72 -18.52
CA MET A 659 45.85 -1.53 -18.52
C MET A 659 44.54 -1.80 -17.79
N ALA A 660 44.17 -0.91 -16.88
CA ALA A 660 42.86 -0.83 -16.25
C ALA A 660 42.11 0.40 -16.78
N ILE A 661 40.89 0.20 -17.26
CA ILE A 661 40.00 1.25 -17.78
C ILE A 661 38.88 1.41 -16.76
N ARG A 662 38.84 2.55 -16.07
CA ARG A 662 37.74 2.91 -15.18
C ARG A 662 36.65 3.63 -15.98
N PHE A 663 35.42 3.16 -15.87
CA PHE A 663 34.29 3.71 -16.59
C PHE A 663 33.06 3.84 -15.70
N SER A 664 32.16 4.76 -16.06
CA SER A 664 30.94 5.09 -15.33
C SER A 664 29.83 5.57 -16.28
N TYR A 665 28.66 5.94 -15.72
CA TYR A 665 27.50 6.43 -16.48
C TYR A 665 27.10 5.48 -17.62
N THR A 666 27.02 4.19 -17.30
CA THR A 666 26.65 3.19 -18.29
C THR A 666 25.16 3.25 -18.58
N GLU A 667 24.83 3.35 -19.86
CA GLU A 667 23.49 3.37 -20.41
C GLU A 667 23.31 2.15 -21.29
N LEU A 668 22.27 1.36 -21.04
CA LEU A 668 21.89 0.29 -21.94
C LEU A 668 21.15 0.87 -23.14
N LEU A 669 21.55 0.42 -24.33
CA LEU A 669 20.90 0.81 -25.58
C LEU A 669 19.53 0.14 -25.64
N LYS A 670 18.47 0.94 -25.83
CA LYS A 670 17.09 0.45 -26.00
C LYS A 670 16.96 -0.55 -27.13
N SER A 671 17.78 -0.41 -28.17
CA SER A 671 17.86 -1.31 -29.31
C SER A 671 19.31 -1.75 -29.55
N PRO A 672 19.68 -2.99 -29.16
CA PRO A 672 20.99 -3.54 -29.46
C PRO A 672 21.29 -3.51 -30.97
N ILE A 673 22.51 -3.11 -31.35
CA ILE A 673 22.88 -2.91 -32.77
C ILE A 673 23.76 -4.09 -33.23
N PRO A 674 23.26 -5.00 -34.08
CA PRO A 674 24.03 -6.17 -34.53
C PRO A 674 25.26 -5.79 -35.35
N LEU A 675 26.30 -6.64 -35.35
CA LEU A 675 27.56 -6.43 -36.06
C LEU A 675 27.37 -6.00 -37.52
N GLN A 676 26.44 -6.63 -38.24
CA GLN A 676 26.13 -6.29 -39.63
C GLN A 676 25.68 -4.83 -39.80
N SER A 677 24.83 -4.34 -38.89
CA SER A 677 24.38 -2.94 -38.90
C SER A 677 25.53 -1.98 -38.57
N ILE A 678 26.44 -2.37 -37.66
CA ILE A 678 27.62 -1.56 -37.34
C ILE A 678 28.52 -1.43 -38.58
N GLN A 679 28.79 -2.55 -39.26
CA GLN A 679 29.64 -2.58 -40.46
C GLN A 679 29.07 -1.72 -41.60
N GLN A 680 27.73 -1.69 -41.73
CA GLN A 680 27.05 -0.81 -42.68
C GLN A 680 27.25 0.67 -42.32
N ILE A 681 27.09 1.04 -41.05
CA ILE A 681 27.23 2.43 -40.59
C ILE A 681 28.68 2.93 -40.71
N LEU A 682 29.65 2.07 -40.36
CA LEU A 682 31.08 2.39 -40.49
C LEU A 682 31.60 2.27 -41.93
N ASN A 683 30.75 1.81 -42.86
CA ASN A 683 31.10 1.50 -44.25
C ASN A 683 32.39 0.66 -44.37
N ASN A 684 32.57 -0.30 -43.46
CA ASN A 684 33.79 -1.09 -43.35
C ASN A 684 33.48 -2.46 -42.75
N LYS A 685 34.14 -3.51 -43.24
CA LYS A 685 34.04 -4.89 -42.72
C LYS A 685 34.91 -5.06 -41.46
N VAL A 686 34.71 -4.18 -40.48
CA VAL A 686 35.47 -4.22 -39.22
C VAL A 686 35.12 -5.44 -38.39
N THR A 687 36.13 -5.96 -37.72
CA THR A 687 36.00 -6.87 -36.58
C THR A 687 36.57 -6.17 -35.35
N PHE A 688 36.10 -6.49 -34.15
CA PHE A 688 36.53 -5.85 -32.91
C PHE A 688 37.40 -6.78 -32.04
N PRO A 689 38.66 -7.07 -32.39
CA PRO A 689 39.58 -7.81 -31.51
C PRO A 689 40.24 -6.92 -30.44
N SER A 690 40.16 -5.59 -30.60
CA SER A 690 40.73 -4.57 -29.71
C SER A 690 39.87 -3.30 -29.75
N PRO A 691 40.11 -2.31 -28.87
CA PRO A 691 39.45 -1.01 -28.98
C PRO A 691 39.59 -0.41 -30.39
N TYR A 692 38.47 0.06 -30.93
CA TYR A 692 38.38 0.65 -32.27
C TYR A 692 37.91 2.10 -32.15
N LYS A 693 38.74 3.06 -32.57
CA LYS A 693 38.40 4.48 -32.52
C LYS A 693 37.39 4.80 -33.62
N ILE A 694 36.32 5.50 -33.28
CA ILE A 694 35.30 5.98 -34.22
C ILE A 694 35.28 7.50 -34.26
N SER A 695 34.81 8.04 -35.38
CA SER A 695 34.60 9.47 -35.58
C SER A 695 33.37 9.96 -34.81
N ARG A 696 33.24 11.30 -34.72
CA ARG A 696 32.12 11.95 -34.02
C ARG A 696 30.76 11.61 -34.66
N SER A 697 30.68 11.63 -35.99
CA SER A 697 29.46 11.31 -36.75
C SER A 697 29.09 9.82 -36.68
N GLU A 698 30.07 8.93 -36.71
CA GLU A 698 29.85 7.48 -36.51
C GLU A 698 29.30 7.21 -35.11
N PHE A 699 29.86 7.85 -34.07
CA PHE A 699 29.36 7.73 -32.71
C PHE A 699 27.92 8.23 -32.59
N GLU A 700 27.62 9.44 -33.08
CA GLU A 700 26.27 10.02 -33.05
C GLU A 700 25.25 9.09 -33.73
N THR A 701 25.58 8.58 -34.92
CA THR A 701 24.70 7.67 -35.67
C THR A 701 24.43 6.37 -34.90
N LEU A 702 25.46 5.76 -34.34
CA LEU A 702 25.33 4.53 -33.56
C LEU A 702 24.56 4.77 -32.26
N TYR A 703 24.87 5.84 -31.53
CA TYR A 703 24.20 6.17 -30.28
C TYR A 703 22.72 6.49 -30.50
N ASN A 704 22.37 7.33 -31.48
CA ASN A 704 20.98 7.69 -31.77
C ASN A 704 20.18 6.47 -32.23
N LYS A 705 20.77 5.59 -33.04
CA LYS A 705 20.14 4.32 -33.44
C LYS A 705 19.88 3.40 -32.25
N GLY A 706 20.85 3.28 -31.34
CA GLY A 706 20.74 2.41 -30.17
C GLY A 706 19.78 2.94 -29.11
N MET A 707 19.76 4.25 -28.90
CA MET A 707 18.89 4.92 -27.93
C MET A 707 17.51 5.30 -28.49
N GLN A 708 17.27 5.05 -29.78
CA GLN A 708 16.05 5.44 -30.50
C GLN A 708 15.75 6.95 -30.40
N ILE A 709 16.80 7.77 -30.46
CA ILE A 709 16.66 9.23 -30.49
C ILE A 709 16.28 9.60 -31.93
N LEU A 710 15.08 10.14 -32.11
CA LEU A 710 14.64 10.67 -33.41
C LEU A 710 15.52 11.88 -33.76
N ASN A 711 16.15 11.84 -34.94
CA ASN A 711 16.92 12.96 -35.49
C ASN A 711 16.01 14.07 -36.01
#